data_AF-A0A9W2ZES5-F1
#
_entry.id   AF-A0A9W2ZES5-F1
#
_cell.length_a   1.000
_cell.length_b   1.000
_cell.length_c   1.000
_cell.angle_alpha   90.00
_cell.angle_beta   90.00
_cell.angle_gamma   90.00
#
_symmetry.space_group_name_H-M   'P 1'
#
loop_
_entity.id
_entity.type
_entity.pdbx_description
1 polymer ?
#
loop_
_entity_poly.entity_id
_entity_poly.type
_entity_poly.pdbx_seq_one_letter_code
_entity_poly.pdbx_strand_id
1 'polypeptide(L)'
;MLNVTDMENKTTSRYNSTRKPTMYEFHPGTFIIHSTSALQVVVIFKRNGTFERSSCSILPSNLFMTEYLAKLPNEFSEHAIIIIAVGSLQDYVLNNMTLNTFRTLQEISSYMKLRLLQIDLDPNVDSPFSLRTLSGQAFGCYMFGLGEGSTYATPIAFGNTSVDFDYSEDPSTATISPATTARPTPPTTTATWCTPSPQNDGDGEDNDCDGYVDEEVPNKKDDDKDGLTDEDNSVLTENGCLPGWYGTFCDVLCRCENNECLTSGDCKENVRCLPGFFGQQCQYKDLVMTSTVSQEEMKFRSATKCQQNFTASSPLIIRFPDLTRISWIKIEAVSKDSLKGLQVMYESTSKLCYAGRCLERRDILLGTDTLIISCNIPGYICQINISFSELNNSRQWCAVYVGAGRNLALGKNVSMSSNSKDKNGVISRGSLSVDGDTDSAEKKCSTTDIKDKKPVWRVTFPSPVVVFEVVIQFRASFNETFIVQLLDCKDQVISTFSGITEPRVSFIHRTRHGQYTQSVEITLNNSNSALSICEFEAYGDCAPPVYGPDCTDICSISCLDQMCTYEGYCYHCANGTGGPYCFDGCLEWCVEYEEATNATTSTTKVTYAPHRQTGFRVENFWFYFMVLLFLLCVCCCGCKGSDKRQDQVLLQRWKENETLLLKETPVFKSSTSVDVVQTRRSLCSSSLFMSSTPVDVSEVKESISVKSSRSTDYR
;
A
#
# COMPACT_ATOMS: atom_id res chain seq x y z
N MET A 1 -5.05 4.75 27.29
CA MET A 1 -6.12 5.06 28.27
C MET A 1 -7.42 5.20 27.50
N LEU A 2 -8.50 4.54 27.94
CA LEU A 2 -9.79 4.53 27.25
C LEU A 2 -10.82 5.24 28.13
N ASN A 3 -11.48 6.29 27.64
CA ASN A 3 -12.60 6.92 28.31
C ASN A 3 -13.86 6.65 27.47
N VAL A 4 -14.88 6.04 28.06
CA VAL A 4 -16.18 5.89 27.40
C VAL A 4 -17.17 6.79 28.12
N THR A 5 -17.80 7.71 27.38
CA THR A 5 -18.78 8.66 27.91
C THR A 5 -20.14 8.33 27.33
N ASP A 6 -21.08 7.95 28.20
CA ASP A 6 -22.50 7.91 27.88
C ASP A 6 -22.98 9.37 27.82
N MET A 7 -23.48 9.81 26.67
CA MET A 7 -23.84 11.21 26.45
C MET A 7 -25.20 11.57 27.05
N GLU A 8 -26.09 10.59 27.19
CA GLU A 8 -27.41 10.80 27.77
C GLU A 8 -27.29 10.96 29.29
N ASN A 9 -26.53 10.05 29.93
CA ASN A 9 -26.31 10.07 31.37
C ASN A 9 -25.15 11.00 31.79
N LYS A 10 -24.36 11.51 30.82
CA LYS A 10 -23.13 12.29 31.04
C LYS A 10 -22.12 11.58 31.95
N THR A 11 -22.15 10.26 31.98
CA THR A 11 -21.24 9.45 32.79
C THR A 11 -20.03 9.03 31.98
N THR A 12 -18.83 9.40 32.43
CA THR A 12 -17.57 8.95 31.83
C THR A 12 -16.94 7.83 32.65
N SER A 13 -16.86 6.65 32.04
CA SER A 13 -16.10 5.50 32.54
C SER A 13 -14.66 5.59 32.03
N ARG A 14 -13.69 5.76 32.94
CA ARG A 14 -12.26 5.78 32.62
C ARG A 14 -11.67 4.38 32.82
N TYR A 15 -10.96 3.89 31.82
CA TYR A 15 -10.37 2.57 31.81
C TYR A 15 -8.86 2.62 31.55
N ASN A 16 -8.14 1.87 32.37
CA ASN A 16 -6.71 1.65 32.23
C ASN A 16 -6.51 0.26 31.63
N SER A 17 -5.97 0.21 30.42
CA SER A 17 -5.84 -0.98 29.58
C SER A 17 -5.20 -2.15 30.34
N THR A 18 -6.02 -3.15 30.69
CA THR A 18 -5.55 -4.52 30.92
C THR A 18 -5.91 -5.34 29.69
N ARG A 19 -5.10 -6.34 29.31
CA ARG A 19 -5.18 -7.11 28.04
C ARG A 19 -6.47 -7.91 27.82
N LYS A 20 -7.57 -7.65 28.54
CA LYS A 20 -8.84 -8.36 28.41
C LYS A 20 -9.90 -7.49 27.70
N PRO A 21 -10.63 -8.04 26.72
CA PRO A 21 -11.81 -7.37 26.17
C PRO A 21 -12.80 -7.11 27.29
N THR A 22 -13.35 -5.91 27.35
CA THR A 22 -14.30 -5.50 28.40
C THR A 22 -15.62 -5.16 27.73
N MET A 23 -16.69 -5.88 28.08
CA MET A 23 -18.03 -5.65 27.56
C MET A 23 -18.71 -4.57 28.42
N TYR A 24 -19.42 -3.66 27.77
CA TYR A 24 -20.17 -2.61 28.42
C TYR A 24 -21.60 -2.61 27.87
N GLU A 25 -22.58 -2.66 28.77
CA GLU A 25 -23.98 -2.50 28.42
C GLU A 25 -24.31 -1.01 28.56
N PHE A 26 -24.67 -0.38 27.45
CA PHE A 26 -25.07 1.03 27.41
C PHE A 26 -26.59 1.13 27.32
N HIS A 27 -27.13 2.22 27.86
CA HIS A 27 -28.51 2.57 27.58
C HIS A 27 -28.66 2.90 26.09
N PRO A 28 -29.85 2.70 25.50
CA PRO A 28 -30.12 3.12 24.14
C PRO A 28 -29.86 4.63 24.01
N GLY A 29 -28.79 5.03 23.33
CA GLY A 29 -28.37 6.43 23.27
C GLY A 29 -27.01 6.61 22.62
N THR A 30 -26.54 7.87 22.57
CA THR A 30 -25.23 8.21 21.98
C THR A 30 -24.12 8.00 23.02
N PHE A 31 -23.02 7.37 22.60
CA PHE A 31 -21.82 7.20 23.43
C PHE A 31 -20.57 7.66 22.68
N ILE A 32 -19.59 8.19 23.40
CA ILE A 32 -18.30 8.60 22.87
C ILE A 32 -17.21 7.73 23.46
N ILE A 33 -16.43 7.08 22.60
CA ILE A 33 -15.27 6.30 22.99
C ILE A 33 -14.01 7.10 22.63
N HIS A 34 -13.25 7.51 23.63
CA HIS A 34 -11.98 8.20 23.46
C HIS A 34 -10.82 7.29 23.86
N SER A 35 -9.86 7.10 22.96
CA SER A 35 -8.65 6.35 23.26
C SER A 35 -7.42 7.06 22.72
N THR A 36 -6.34 6.95 23.48
CA THR A 36 -4.99 7.38 23.07
C THR A 36 -4.27 6.36 22.18
N SER A 37 -4.97 5.30 21.78
CA SER A 37 -4.45 4.17 21.01
C SER A 37 -5.52 3.71 20.02
N ALA A 38 -5.13 3.11 18.89
CA ALA A 38 -6.07 2.54 17.93
C ALA A 38 -7.04 1.57 18.63
N LEU A 39 -8.32 1.64 18.26
CA LEU A 39 -9.37 0.79 18.82
C LEU A 39 -10.07 0.03 17.70
N GLN A 40 -10.38 -1.23 17.98
CA GLN A 40 -11.44 -1.96 17.32
C GLN A 40 -12.65 -1.90 18.25
N VAL A 41 -13.77 -1.33 17.77
CA VAL A 41 -15.02 -1.26 18.53
C VAL A 41 -15.99 -2.26 17.93
N VAL A 42 -16.40 -3.27 18.71
CA VAL A 42 -17.46 -4.20 18.32
C VAL A 42 -18.74 -3.77 19.04
N VAL A 43 -19.77 -3.41 18.28
CA VAL A 43 -21.10 -3.06 18.80
C VAL A 43 -22.02 -4.26 18.63
N ILE A 44 -22.69 -4.67 19.71
CA ILE A 44 -23.66 -5.78 19.72
C ILE A 44 -25.02 -5.20 20.10
N PHE A 45 -26.03 -5.41 19.27
CA PHE A 45 -27.41 -5.01 19.57
C PHE A 45 -28.16 -6.14 20.29
N LYS A 46 -29.00 -5.77 21.26
CA LYS A 46 -29.84 -6.71 22.01
C LYS A 46 -31.30 -6.29 21.90
N ARG A 47 -32.16 -7.16 21.34
CA ARG A 47 -33.60 -6.91 21.20
C ARG A 47 -34.39 -7.89 22.07
N ASN A 48 -35.24 -7.38 22.97
CA ASN A 48 -36.15 -8.17 23.80
C ASN A 48 -35.51 -9.30 24.63
N GLY A 49 -34.27 -9.12 25.10
CA GLY A 49 -33.60 -10.10 25.96
C GLY A 49 -33.04 -11.33 25.24
N THR A 50 -33.30 -11.47 23.94
CA THR A 50 -32.64 -12.43 23.05
C THR A 50 -31.56 -11.71 22.25
N PHE A 51 -30.35 -12.27 22.20
CA PHE A 51 -29.26 -11.74 21.36
C PHE A 51 -29.59 -12.01 19.89
N GLU A 52 -30.21 -11.04 19.21
CA GLU A 52 -30.23 -11.02 17.74
C GLU A 52 -28.88 -10.50 17.26
N ARG A 53 -28.14 -11.38 16.57
CA ARG A 53 -26.76 -11.18 16.17
C ARG A 53 -26.65 -10.14 15.05
N SER A 54 -26.46 -8.88 15.43
CA SER A 54 -25.85 -7.88 14.59
C SER A 54 -24.62 -7.33 15.28
N SER A 55 -23.45 -7.84 14.88
CA SER A 55 -22.16 -7.31 15.29
C SER A 55 -21.62 -6.39 14.20
N CYS A 56 -21.44 -5.11 14.49
CA CYS A 56 -20.62 -4.24 13.64
C CYS A 56 -19.25 -4.08 14.30
N SER A 57 -18.17 -4.34 13.54
CA SER A 57 -16.85 -3.83 13.87
C SER A 57 -16.68 -2.46 13.23
N ILE A 58 -16.66 -1.41 14.06
CA ILE A 58 -16.33 -0.05 13.62
C ILE A 58 -14.80 0.06 13.65
N LEU A 59 -14.18 0.03 12.47
CA LEU A 59 -12.74 0.20 12.29
C LEU A 59 -12.47 1.65 11.83
N PRO A 60 -11.65 2.44 12.54
CA PRO A 60 -11.43 3.85 12.21
C PRO A 60 -10.45 4.11 11.04
N SER A 61 -9.75 3.12 10.51
CA SER A 61 -8.51 3.36 9.75
C SER A 61 -8.67 3.91 8.35
N ASN A 62 -9.82 3.73 7.70
CA ASN A 62 -10.03 4.18 6.31
C ASN A 62 -10.98 5.37 6.23
N LEU A 63 -11.13 6.07 7.35
CA LEU A 63 -12.18 7.05 7.51
C LEU A 63 -11.92 8.37 6.83
N PHE A 64 -10.72 8.70 6.36
CA PHE A 64 -10.46 10.07 5.96
C PHE A 64 -9.98 10.12 4.52
N MET A 65 -10.93 10.21 3.59
CA MET A 65 -10.72 10.47 2.17
C MET A 65 -11.30 11.84 1.80
N THR A 66 -10.93 12.34 0.63
CA THR A 66 -11.52 13.57 0.06
C THR A 66 -12.76 13.28 -0.79
N GLU A 67 -12.94 12.03 -1.22
CA GLU A 67 -14.09 11.56 -1.99
C GLU A 67 -14.40 10.10 -1.67
N TYR A 68 -15.70 9.77 -1.70
CA TYR A 68 -16.26 8.44 -1.51
C TYR A 68 -17.26 8.14 -2.61
N LEU A 69 -17.12 6.99 -3.25
CA LEU A 69 -18.03 6.47 -4.27
C LEU A 69 -18.51 5.09 -3.84
N ALA A 70 -19.82 4.85 -3.76
CA ALA A 70 -20.35 3.55 -3.37
C ALA A 70 -21.74 3.26 -3.94
N LYS A 71 -22.02 1.96 -4.12
CA LYS A 71 -23.35 1.44 -4.51
C LYS A 71 -24.04 0.86 -3.27
N LEU A 72 -25.30 1.22 -3.07
CA LEU A 72 -26.10 0.69 -1.96
C LEU A 72 -26.53 -0.75 -2.27
N PRO A 73 -26.33 -1.72 -1.35
CA PRO A 73 -26.77 -3.09 -1.58
C PRO A 73 -28.29 -3.22 -1.53
N ASN A 74 -28.90 -3.78 -2.58
CA ASN A 74 -30.35 -3.91 -2.74
C ASN A 74 -31.04 -4.82 -1.70
N GLU A 75 -30.27 -5.59 -0.92
CA GLU A 75 -30.78 -6.52 0.09
C GLU A 75 -31.23 -5.83 1.39
N PHE A 76 -30.92 -4.55 1.56
CA PHE A 76 -31.28 -3.76 2.74
C PHE A 76 -32.33 -2.72 2.34
N SER A 77 -33.38 -2.60 3.16
CA SER A 77 -34.50 -1.69 2.88
C SER A 77 -34.21 -0.25 3.30
N GLU A 78 -33.28 -0.06 4.23
CA GLU A 78 -32.89 1.24 4.76
C GLU A 78 -31.37 1.37 4.77
N HIS A 79 -30.87 2.53 4.37
CA HIS A 79 -29.45 2.87 4.41
C HIS A 79 -29.25 4.21 5.10
N ALA A 80 -28.17 4.33 5.86
CA ALA A 80 -27.74 5.60 6.43
C ALA A 80 -26.23 5.76 6.29
N ILE A 81 -25.78 6.97 5.99
CA ILE A 81 -24.36 7.32 6.04
C ILE A 81 -24.08 8.20 7.25
N ILE A 82 -23.00 7.90 7.97
CA ILE A 82 -22.48 8.75 9.03
C ILE A 82 -21.20 9.43 8.54
N ILE A 83 -21.24 10.75 8.48
CA ILE A 83 -20.16 11.59 8.01
C ILE A 83 -19.48 12.25 9.21
N ILE A 84 -18.15 12.15 9.30
CA ILE A 84 -17.34 12.84 10.32
C ILE A 84 -16.64 14.01 9.65
N ALA A 85 -17.30 15.16 9.67
CA ALA A 85 -16.89 16.36 8.98
C ALA A 85 -16.02 17.27 9.87
N VAL A 86 -15.05 17.95 9.24
CA VAL A 86 -14.23 19.01 9.83
C VAL A 86 -14.43 20.26 8.97
N GLY A 87 -15.33 21.15 9.34
CA GLY A 87 -15.56 22.39 8.58
C GLY A 87 -17.02 22.75 8.34
N SER A 88 -17.28 23.51 7.28
CA SER A 88 -18.61 23.97 6.89
C SER A 88 -19.36 22.87 6.12
N LEU A 89 -20.67 22.71 6.35
CA LEU A 89 -21.50 21.76 5.59
C LEU A 89 -21.55 22.05 4.09
N GLN A 90 -21.27 23.30 3.70
CA GLN A 90 -21.23 23.72 2.30
C GLN A 90 -20.03 23.14 1.55
N ASP A 91 -19.02 22.67 2.29
CA ASP A 91 -17.81 22.08 1.71
C ASP A 91 -18.04 20.64 1.23
N TYR A 92 -19.10 19.99 1.71
CA TYR A 92 -19.41 18.60 1.41
C TYR A 92 -20.54 18.50 0.38
N VAL A 93 -20.33 17.67 -0.64
CA VAL A 93 -21.25 17.47 -1.76
C VAL A 93 -21.58 15.99 -1.87
N LEU A 94 -22.87 15.66 -1.74
CA LEU A 94 -23.44 14.33 -1.97
C LEU A 94 -24.29 14.38 -3.25
N ASN A 95 -23.99 13.54 -4.24
CA ASN A 95 -24.72 13.47 -5.52
C ASN A 95 -24.88 14.84 -6.20
N ASN A 96 -23.80 15.63 -6.25
CA ASN A 96 -23.75 17.00 -6.77
C ASN A 96 -24.60 18.04 -6.01
N MET A 97 -25.14 17.69 -4.83
CA MET A 97 -25.85 18.60 -3.94
C MET A 97 -25.07 18.83 -2.65
N THR A 98 -25.04 20.06 -2.16
CA THR A 98 -24.34 20.38 -0.89
C THR A 98 -25.11 19.81 0.29
N LEU A 99 -24.41 19.30 1.31
CA LEU A 99 -25.06 18.58 2.43
C LEU A 99 -26.13 19.40 3.15
N ASN A 100 -25.97 20.72 3.24
CA ASN A 100 -26.96 21.61 3.87
C ASN A 100 -28.32 21.65 3.13
N THR A 101 -28.42 21.11 1.91
CA THR A 101 -29.66 21.03 1.14
C THR A 101 -30.42 19.72 1.33
N PHE A 102 -29.80 18.70 1.94
CA PHE A 102 -30.43 17.40 2.17
C PHE A 102 -31.44 17.47 3.31
N ARG A 103 -32.68 17.05 3.02
CA ARG A 103 -33.79 17.06 4.00
C ARG A 103 -33.61 16.05 5.12
N THR A 104 -32.92 14.94 4.85
CA THR A 104 -32.64 13.87 5.81
C THR A 104 -31.37 14.12 6.62
N LEU A 105 -30.67 15.25 6.41
CA LEU A 105 -29.48 15.58 7.17
C LEU A 105 -29.82 15.83 8.64
N GLN A 106 -29.29 14.99 9.52
CA GLN A 106 -29.36 15.14 10.97
C GLN A 106 -27.96 15.28 11.55
N GLU A 107 -27.69 16.36 12.30
CA GLU A 107 -26.47 16.45 13.10
C GLU A 107 -26.67 15.66 14.40
N ILE A 108 -26.02 14.50 14.51
CA ILE A 108 -26.10 13.64 15.68
C ILE A 108 -25.38 14.28 16.86
N SER A 109 -24.19 14.85 16.62
CA SER A 109 -23.34 15.41 17.66
C SER A 109 -22.26 16.33 17.08
N SER A 110 -21.74 17.24 17.91
CA SER A 110 -20.54 18.02 17.61
C SER A 110 -19.55 17.94 18.77
N TYR A 111 -18.27 17.69 18.45
CA TYR A 111 -17.21 17.57 19.45
C TYR A 111 -15.86 17.98 18.87
N MET A 112 -15.08 18.80 19.57
CA MET A 112 -13.74 19.24 19.12
C MET A 112 -13.70 19.80 17.68
N LYS A 113 -14.75 20.52 17.25
CA LYS A 113 -14.97 21.01 15.86
C LYS A 113 -15.27 19.92 14.82
N LEU A 114 -15.31 18.65 15.20
CA LEU A 114 -15.86 17.57 14.39
C LEU A 114 -17.38 17.58 14.49
N ARG A 115 -18.05 17.37 13.37
CA ARG A 115 -19.51 17.22 13.30
C ARG A 115 -19.83 15.83 12.81
N LEU A 116 -20.66 15.11 13.57
CA LEU A 116 -21.18 13.81 13.18
C LEU A 116 -22.55 14.05 12.54
N LEU A 117 -22.64 13.74 11.26
CA LEU A 117 -23.83 13.96 10.47
C LEU A 117 -24.36 12.60 10.03
N GLN A 118 -25.66 12.39 10.12
CA GLN A 118 -26.36 11.25 9.54
C GLN A 118 -27.19 11.71 8.36
N ILE A 119 -27.21 10.92 7.29
CA ILE A 119 -28.09 11.10 6.14
C ILE A 119 -28.66 9.74 5.80
N ASP A 120 -29.99 9.63 5.81
CA ASP A 120 -30.68 8.44 5.31
C ASP A 120 -30.71 8.48 3.77
N LEU A 121 -30.41 7.34 3.14
CA LEU A 121 -30.32 7.19 1.69
C LEU A 121 -31.41 6.23 1.19
N ASP A 122 -32.04 6.57 0.07
CA ASP A 122 -32.96 5.70 -0.67
C ASP A 122 -32.17 4.92 -1.74
N PRO A 123 -32.14 3.58 -1.70
CA PRO A 123 -31.38 2.78 -2.66
C PRO A 123 -31.83 2.97 -4.11
N ASN A 124 -33.07 3.43 -4.35
CA ASN A 124 -33.60 3.66 -5.70
C ASN A 124 -33.25 5.04 -6.27
N VAL A 125 -32.95 6.01 -5.41
CA VAL A 125 -32.74 7.40 -5.80
C VAL A 125 -31.28 7.80 -5.64
N ASP A 126 -30.65 7.35 -4.56
CA ASP A 126 -29.34 7.81 -4.14
C ASP A 126 -28.21 6.84 -4.55
N SER A 127 -28.52 5.64 -5.05
CA SER A 127 -27.52 4.66 -5.50
C SER A 127 -27.24 4.75 -7.01
N PRO A 128 -25.98 4.73 -7.46
CA PRO A 128 -24.76 4.88 -6.66
C PRO A 128 -24.62 6.32 -6.13
N PHE A 129 -23.97 6.48 -4.98
CA PHE A 129 -23.69 7.82 -4.43
C PHE A 129 -22.22 8.23 -4.55
N SER A 130 -22.00 9.53 -4.71
CA SER A 130 -20.70 10.21 -4.64
C SER A 130 -20.74 11.27 -3.54
N LEU A 131 -19.86 11.16 -2.55
CA LEU A 131 -19.70 12.11 -1.47
C LEU A 131 -18.27 12.66 -1.46
N ARG A 132 -18.09 13.96 -1.73
CA ARG A 132 -16.77 14.60 -1.80
C ARG A 132 -16.71 15.93 -1.06
N THR A 133 -15.48 16.36 -0.77
CA THR A 133 -15.18 17.70 -0.22
C THR A 133 -14.69 18.64 -1.33
N LEU A 134 -15.14 19.90 -1.33
CA LEU A 134 -14.72 20.92 -2.29
C LEU A 134 -13.34 21.53 -1.93
N SER A 135 -12.98 21.51 -0.65
CA SER A 135 -11.70 22.05 -0.16
C SER A 135 -10.51 21.09 -0.30
N GLY A 136 -10.75 19.83 -0.66
CA GLY A 136 -9.74 18.76 -0.58
C GLY A 136 -9.40 18.32 0.85
N GLN A 137 -10.16 18.75 1.87
CA GLN A 137 -9.97 18.31 3.25
C GLN A 137 -10.58 16.92 3.51
N ALA A 138 -9.76 15.97 3.95
CA ALA A 138 -10.20 14.62 4.25
C ALA A 138 -11.25 14.56 5.39
N PHE A 139 -12.23 13.66 5.28
CA PHE A 139 -13.35 13.52 6.23
C PHE A 139 -13.82 12.07 6.37
N GLY A 140 -14.44 11.75 7.52
CA GLY A 140 -15.10 10.47 7.88
C GLY A 140 -16.26 10.07 7.01
N CYS A 141 -16.33 8.83 6.51
CA CYS A 141 -17.62 8.28 6.03
C CYS A 141 -17.83 6.81 6.40
N TYR A 142 -18.98 6.53 7.02
CA TYR A 142 -19.48 5.20 7.36
C TYR A 142 -20.82 4.95 6.68
N MET A 143 -21.08 3.71 6.29
CA MET A 143 -22.36 3.28 5.76
C MET A 143 -22.98 2.22 6.65
N PHE A 144 -24.28 2.37 6.91
CA PHE A 144 -25.11 1.46 7.66
C PHE A 144 -26.27 1.02 6.77
N GLY A 145 -26.76 -0.20 6.97
CA GLY A 145 -28.04 -0.60 6.40
C GLY A 145 -28.76 -1.64 7.23
N LEU A 146 -30.09 -1.61 7.13
CA LEU A 146 -31.03 -2.45 7.85
C LEU A 146 -31.91 -3.21 6.85
N GLY A 147 -31.95 -4.53 6.98
CA GLY A 147 -32.75 -5.45 6.19
C GLY A 147 -33.56 -6.39 7.07
N GLU A 148 -34.31 -7.31 6.46
CA GLU A 148 -35.17 -8.25 7.17
C GLU A 148 -34.33 -9.34 7.88
N GLY A 149 -33.86 -9.02 9.10
CA GLY A 149 -33.05 -9.91 9.93
C GLY A 149 -31.53 -9.77 9.74
N SER A 150 -31.08 -8.78 8.97
CA SER A 150 -29.66 -8.47 8.77
C SER A 150 -29.41 -6.97 8.93
N THR A 151 -28.20 -6.64 9.39
CA THR A 151 -27.70 -5.26 9.38
C THR A 151 -26.26 -5.28 8.92
N TYR A 152 -25.82 -4.25 8.22
CA TYR A 152 -24.40 -4.02 8.00
C TYR A 152 -24.00 -2.65 8.50
N ALA A 153 -22.71 -2.53 8.81
CA ALA A 153 -22.09 -1.25 9.03
C ALA A 153 -20.62 -1.37 8.64
N THR A 154 -20.22 -0.57 7.65
CA THR A 154 -18.91 -0.65 7.01
C THR A 154 -18.32 0.75 6.88
N PRO A 155 -17.01 0.94 7.14
CA PRO A 155 -16.33 2.13 6.62
C PRO A 155 -16.43 2.11 5.09
N ILE A 156 -16.65 3.28 4.49
CA ILE A 156 -16.56 3.41 3.04
C ILE A 156 -15.09 3.67 2.74
N ALA A 157 -14.44 2.85 1.92
CA ALA A 157 -13.04 3.00 1.55
C ALA A 157 -12.91 2.75 0.06
N PHE A 158 -13.00 3.80 -0.76
CA PHE A 158 -12.86 3.68 -2.21
C PHE A 158 -12.01 4.84 -2.74
N GLY A 159 -10.90 4.49 -3.37
CA GLY A 159 -10.11 5.37 -4.24
C GLY A 159 -10.67 5.35 -5.67
N ASN A 160 -10.03 6.10 -6.57
CA ASN A 160 -10.45 6.45 -7.94
C ASN A 160 -10.79 5.30 -8.93
N THR A 161 -10.86 4.03 -8.49
CA THR A 161 -11.31 2.90 -9.27
C THR A 161 -12.62 2.37 -8.69
N SER A 162 -13.73 2.62 -9.40
CA SER A 162 -15.00 1.96 -9.11
C SER A 162 -14.86 0.46 -9.38
N VAL A 163 -14.54 -0.32 -8.35
CA VAL A 163 -14.78 -1.77 -8.40
C VAL A 163 -16.23 -1.94 -7.97
N ASP A 164 -17.10 -2.24 -8.93
CA ASP A 164 -18.45 -2.71 -8.62
C ASP A 164 -18.35 -3.88 -7.61
N PHE A 165 -19.23 -3.89 -6.61
CA PHE A 165 -19.58 -5.15 -5.95
C PHE A 165 -20.36 -5.99 -6.98
N ASP A 166 -19.64 -6.57 -7.93
CA ASP A 166 -20.25 -7.33 -9.01
C ASP A 166 -20.31 -8.81 -8.65
N TYR A 167 -21.54 -9.28 -8.43
CA TYR A 167 -21.93 -10.59 -8.92
C TYR A 167 -22.23 -10.42 -10.43
N SER A 168 -21.17 -10.43 -11.24
CA SER A 168 -21.10 -10.46 -12.71
C SER A 168 -22.41 -10.28 -13.49
N GLU A 169 -22.54 -9.17 -14.22
CA GLU A 169 -22.40 -9.09 -15.69
C GLU A 169 -22.49 -7.63 -16.22
N ASP A 170 -21.46 -7.22 -16.95
CA ASP A 170 -21.11 -5.89 -17.54
C ASP A 170 -21.77 -5.69 -18.96
N PRO A 171 -21.54 -4.62 -19.78
CA PRO A 171 -21.05 -3.23 -19.58
C PRO A 171 -21.85 -2.09 -20.33
N SER A 172 -21.53 -0.79 -20.08
CA SER A 172 -21.07 0.22 -21.11
C SER A 172 -20.96 1.73 -20.68
N THR A 173 -19.75 2.28 -20.87
CA THR A 173 -19.21 3.58 -21.44
C THR A 173 -19.80 5.01 -21.28
N ALA A 174 -18.96 6.00 -20.89
CA ALA A 174 -18.67 7.34 -21.54
C ALA A 174 -17.89 8.34 -20.60
N THR A 175 -16.68 8.87 -20.91
CA THR A 175 -16.22 10.12 -21.62
C THR A 175 -16.11 11.45 -20.81
N ILE A 176 -14.94 12.13 -20.87
CA ILE A 176 -14.45 13.30 -20.08
C ILE A 176 -14.27 14.59 -20.95
N SER A 177 -14.24 15.80 -20.33
CA SER A 177 -13.67 17.06 -20.90
C SER A 177 -13.14 18.05 -19.82
N PRO A 178 -12.27 19.05 -20.15
CA PRO A 178 -11.21 19.54 -19.23
C PRO A 178 -11.09 21.08 -18.96
N ALA A 179 -10.18 21.40 -18.01
CA ALA A 179 -9.24 22.55 -17.86
C ALA A 179 -9.66 23.90 -17.20
N THR A 180 -8.76 24.50 -16.38
CA THR A 180 -8.09 25.83 -16.56
C THR A 180 -7.08 26.13 -15.41
N THR A 181 -5.87 26.60 -15.75
CA THR A 181 -4.73 26.90 -14.85
C THR A 181 -4.44 28.42 -14.78
N ALA A 182 -3.89 28.92 -13.65
CA ALA A 182 -3.47 30.32 -13.45
C ALA A 182 -1.96 30.46 -13.12
N ARG A 183 -1.39 31.63 -13.48
CA ARG A 183 0.04 31.99 -13.63
C ARG A 183 0.64 32.69 -12.39
N PRO A 184 1.91 32.42 -11.98
CA PRO A 184 2.63 33.23 -10.99
C PRO A 184 3.89 33.96 -11.54
N THR A 185 4.47 34.84 -10.71
CA THR A 185 5.59 35.79 -10.97
C THR A 185 6.81 35.43 -10.08
N PRO A 186 8.08 35.73 -10.46
CA PRO A 186 9.31 35.21 -9.81
C PRO A 186 10.11 36.30 -9.01
N PRO A 187 11.36 36.06 -8.52
CA PRO A 187 11.88 34.96 -7.69
C PRO A 187 12.78 35.46 -6.52
N THR A 188 13.30 34.55 -5.67
CA THR A 188 14.59 34.75 -4.95
C THR A 188 15.28 33.41 -4.70
N THR A 189 16.58 33.35 -5.00
CA THR A 189 17.43 32.17 -5.25
C THR A 189 18.04 31.49 -4.02
N THR A 190 17.82 30.18 -3.89
CA THR A 190 18.68 29.21 -3.19
C THR A 190 18.64 27.90 -3.97
N ALA A 191 19.82 27.30 -4.20
CA ALA A 191 20.08 26.10 -5.02
C ALA A 191 18.88 25.14 -5.14
N THR A 192 18.21 25.21 -6.30
CA THR A 192 16.94 24.56 -6.59
C THR A 192 17.13 23.22 -7.27
N TRP A 193 16.25 22.30 -6.90
CA TRP A 193 15.87 21.10 -7.64
C TRP A 193 15.51 21.44 -9.08
N CYS A 194 15.69 20.47 -9.98
CA CYS A 194 14.84 20.42 -11.15
C CYS A 194 13.43 20.00 -10.69
N THR A 195 12.43 20.81 -10.97
CA THR A 195 11.02 20.44 -10.81
C THR A 195 10.46 20.45 -12.21
N PRO A 196 9.84 19.36 -12.70
CA PRO A 196 9.30 19.33 -14.05
C PRO A 196 8.40 20.55 -14.27
N SER A 197 8.77 21.36 -15.25
CA SER A 197 8.17 22.66 -15.52
C SER A 197 7.62 22.66 -16.94
N PRO A 198 6.62 23.50 -17.27
CA PRO A 198 6.20 23.65 -18.65
C PRO A 198 7.40 24.04 -19.52
N GLN A 199 7.66 23.24 -20.55
CA GLN A 199 8.74 23.44 -21.52
C GLN A 199 8.62 24.84 -22.15
N ASN A 200 9.64 25.69 -21.95
CA ASN A 200 9.74 26.97 -22.64
C ASN A 200 11.11 27.06 -23.32
N ASP A 201 11.12 27.09 -24.65
CA ASP A 201 12.33 27.21 -25.46
C ASP A 201 13.27 28.34 -24.95
N GLY A 202 14.48 27.99 -24.53
CA GLY A 202 15.56 28.93 -24.21
C GLY A 202 15.42 29.65 -22.87
N ASP A 203 14.78 29.04 -21.87
CA ASP A 203 14.64 29.61 -20.52
C ASP A 203 15.84 29.32 -19.60
N GLY A 204 16.79 28.50 -20.02
CA GLY A 204 18.00 28.15 -19.26
C GLY A 204 17.73 27.10 -18.17
N GLU A 205 16.58 26.43 -18.20
CA GLU A 205 16.17 25.43 -17.23
C GLU A 205 16.18 24.01 -17.85
N ASP A 206 16.35 22.99 -17.00
CA ASP A 206 16.22 21.57 -17.34
C ASP A 206 14.75 21.24 -17.04
N ASN A 207 13.85 21.31 -18.01
CA ASN A 207 12.40 21.39 -17.75
C ASN A 207 11.78 20.00 -17.48
N ASP A 208 12.45 18.92 -17.85
CA ASP A 208 12.02 17.53 -17.65
C ASP A 208 12.94 16.71 -16.71
N CYS A 209 14.02 17.33 -16.23
CA CYS A 209 14.94 16.84 -15.20
C CYS A 209 15.89 15.72 -15.65
N ASP A 210 16.17 15.62 -16.93
CA ASP A 210 16.85 14.46 -17.49
C ASP A 210 18.39 14.56 -17.43
N GLY A 211 18.95 15.75 -17.57
CA GLY A 211 20.35 15.81 -17.98
C GLY A 211 20.78 17.16 -18.48
N TYR A 212 19.88 17.80 -19.19
CA TYR A 212 20.27 18.80 -20.16
C TYR A 212 19.40 20.06 -20.04
N VAL A 213 19.86 21.16 -20.63
CA VAL A 213 19.26 22.48 -20.46
C VAL A 213 19.04 23.07 -21.85
N ASP A 214 17.83 23.55 -22.12
CA ASP A 214 17.43 24.22 -23.37
C ASP A 214 17.60 23.38 -24.65
N GLU A 215 17.19 22.10 -24.67
CA GLU A 215 17.35 21.24 -25.86
C GLU A 215 16.23 21.41 -26.91
N GLU A 216 15.30 22.34 -26.67
CA GLU A 216 14.04 22.43 -27.42
C GLU A 216 14.03 23.47 -28.53
N VAL A 217 14.25 22.99 -29.76
CA VAL A 217 13.44 23.43 -30.89
C VAL A 217 12.88 22.19 -31.58
N PRO A 218 11.54 22.03 -31.73
CA PRO A 218 10.93 20.90 -32.46
C PRO A 218 11.14 21.06 -33.97
N ASN A 219 12.40 20.98 -34.40
CA ASN A 219 12.85 21.28 -35.75
C ASN A 219 13.53 20.06 -36.42
N LYS A 220 13.57 18.91 -35.74
CA LYS A 220 14.26 17.69 -36.17
C LYS A 220 15.76 17.90 -36.40
N LYS A 221 16.40 18.71 -35.58
CA LYS A 221 17.85 18.88 -35.55
C LYS A 221 18.36 18.59 -34.15
N ASP A 222 19.49 17.92 -34.16
CA ASP A 222 20.44 17.80 -33.08
C ASP A 222 21.15 19.15 -32.91
N ASP A 223 20.51 20.09 -32.20
CA ASP A 223 20.98 21.48 -32.11
C ASP A 223 22.21 21.62 -31.19
N ASP A 224 22.49 20.64 -30.33
CA ASP A 224 23.64 20.59 -29.42
C ASP A 224 24.72 19.55 -29.85
N LYS A 225 24.41 18.68 -30.81
CA LYS A 225 25.30 17.73 -31.50
C LYS A 225 25.71 16.51 -30.69
N ASP A 226 24.85 16.06 -29.79
CA ASP A 226 25.08 14.87 -28.98
C ASP A 226 24.76 13.55 -29.74
N GLY A 227 24.09 13.66 -30.89
CA GLY A 227 23.69 12.57 -31.77
C GLY A 227 22.21 12.17 -31.65
N LEU A 228 21.45 12.82 -30.78
CA LEU A 228 20.01 12.66 -30.59
C LEU A 228 19.29 13.92 -31.10
N THR A 229 17.98 13.86 -31.27
CA THR A 229 17.22 14.94 -31.89
C THR A 229 15.86 14.94 -31.22
N ASP A 230 15.40 16.11 -30.75
CA ASP A 230 14.06 16.34 -30.19
C ASP A 230 13.65 15.52 -28.95
N GLU A 231 14.60 15.16 -28.07
CA GLU A 231 14.34 14.23 -26.94
C GLU A 231 13.34 14.73 -25.87
N ASP A 232 13.29 16.03 -25.61
CA ASP A 232 12.29 16.62 -24.69
C ASP A 232 10.88 16.65 -25.29
N ASN A 233 10.73 16.45 -26.61
CA ASN A 233 9.41 16.22 -27.22
C ASN A 233 8.93 14.76 -27.06
N SER A 234 9.66 13.93 -26.30
CA SER A 234 9.12 12.64 -25.88
C SER A 234 7.83 12.92 -25.11
N VAL A 235 6.72 12.63 -25.77
CA VAL A 235 5.38 12.87 -25.23
C VAL A 235 5.35 12.20 -23.86
N LEU A 236 5.39 13.02 -22.79
CA LEU A 236 5.14 12.55 -21.43
C LEU A 236 3.95 11.61 -21.54
N THR A 237 4.09 10.39 -21.01
CA THR A 237 2.98 9.44 -21.07
C THR A 237 1.76 10.07 -20.38
N GLU A 238 0.55 9.53 -20.58
CA GLU A 238 -0.68 10.15 -20.05
C GLU A 238 -0.66 10.47 -18.53
N ASN A 239 0.27 9.85 -17.79
CA ASN A 239 0.55 10.08 -16.37
C ASN A 239 1.64 11.14 -16.06
N GLY A 240 2.23 11.80 -17.05
CA GLY A 240 3.27 12.81 -16.85
C GLY A 240 4.67 12.26 -16.55
N CYS A 241 4.92 10.96 -16.81
CA CYS A 241 6.21 10.32 -16.59
C CYS A 241 6.95 9.98 -17.88
N LEU A 242 8.26 9.73 -17.78
CA LEU A 242 9.05 9.16 -18.87
C LEU A 242 8.56 7.73 -19.20
N PRO A 243 8.67 7.28 -20.46
CA PRO A 243 8.31 5.92 -20.85
C PRO A 243 8.97 4.86 -19.96
N GLY A 244 8.16 4.04 -19.29
CA GLY A 244 8.61 3.01 -18.36
C GLY A 244 8.70 3.44 -16.91
N TRP A 245 8.33 4.67 -16.57
CA TRP A 245 8.23 5.14 -15.20
C TRP A 245 6.77 5.43 -14.84
N TYR A 246 6.42 5.20 -13.59
CA TYR A 246 5.09 5.47 -13.03
C TYR A 246 5.20 5.83 -11.54
N GLY A 247 4.05 6.07 -10.91
CA GLY A 247 3.96 6.51 -9.51
C GLY A 247 3.73 8.01 -9.42
N THR A 248 3.35 8.49 -8.24
CA THR A 248 3.03 9.91 -8.01
C THR A 248 4.22 10.84 -8.32
N PHE A 249 5.45 10.32 -8.20
CA PHE A 249 6.68 11.06 -8.44
C PHE A 249 7.52 10.48 -9.58
N CYS A 250 6.93 9.67 -10.47
CA CYS A 250 7.64 8.98 -11.56
C CYS A 250 8.87 8.20 -11.09
N ASP A 251 8.77 7.61 -9.90
CA ASP A 251 9.86 7.04 -9.13
C ASP A 251 9.68 5.52 -8.93
N VAL A 252 8.91 4.90 -9.82
CA VAL A 252 8.73 3.46 -9.88
C VAL A 252 8.93 2.97 -11.31
N LEU A 253 9.86 2.03 -11.49
CA LEU A 253 10.22 1.49 -12.79
C LEU A 253 9.27 0.36 -13.19
N CYS A 254 8.79 0.43 -14.42
CA CYS A 254 8.00 -0.58 -15.08
C CYS A 254 8.84 -1.82 -15.34
N ARG A 255 8.41 -2.96 -14.78
CA ARG A 255 9.10 -4.26 -14.94
C ARG A 255 8.22 -5.24 -15.72
N CYS A 256 7.41 -4.74 -16.64
CA CYS A 256 6.62 -5.54 -17.58
C CYS A 256 7.44 -5.82 -18.85
N GLU A 257 7.18 -6.96 -19.50
CA GLU A 257 7.77 -7.26 -20.81
C GLU A 257 7.49 -6.12 -21.81
N ASN A 258 8.49 -5.78 -22.63
CA ASN A 258 8.45 -4.67 -23.59
C ASN A 258 8.13 -3.29 -22.98
N ASN A 259 8.26 -3.13 -21.66
CA ASN A 259 7.93 -1.89 -20.95
C ASN A 259 6.43 -1.52 -21.06
N GLU A 260 5.55 -2.52 -21.24
CA GLU A 260 4.12 -2.33 -21.46
C GLU A 260 3.30 -2.35 -20.15
N CYS A 261 3.44 -1.31 -19.34
CA CYS A 261 2.58 -1.05 -18.18
C CYS A 261 1.47 -0.05 -18.47
N LEU A 262 0.42 -0.11 -17.66
CA LEU A 262 -0.60 0.92 -17.49
C LEU A 262 -0.05 2.06 -16.63
N THR A 263 -0.77 3.18 -16.56
CA THR A 263 -0.43 4.31 -15.69
C THR A 263 -0.44 3.95 -14.20
N SER A 264 -1.19 2.90 -13.82
CA SER A 264 -1.15 2.31 -12.48
C SER A 264 0.13 1.51 -12.21
N GLY A 265 0.96 1.23 -13.21
CA GLY A 265 2.11 0.32 -13.12
C GLY A 265 1.78 -1.15 -13.36
N ASP A 266 0.50 -1.52 -13.46
CA ASP A 266 0.10 -2.90 -13.76
C ASP A 266 0.47 -3.24 -15.21
N CYS A 267 0.88 -4.48 -15.47
CA CYS A 267 1.13 -4.91 -16.84
C CYS A 267 -0.17 -4.95 -17.64
N LYS A 268 -0.10 -4.60 -18.93
CA LYS A 268 -1.23 -4.78 -19.85
C LYS A 268 -1.66 -6.24 -19.92
N GLU A 269 -2.89 -6.47 -20.37
CA GLU A 269 -3.44 -7.82 -20.49
C GLU A 269 -2.54 -8.70 -21.37
N ASN A 270 -2.26 -9.93 -20.92
CA ASN A 270 -1.33 -10.89 -21.53
C ASN A 270 0.16 -10.50 -21.51
N VAL A 271 0.54 -9.37 -20.93
CA VAL A 271 1.94 -8.98 -20.68
C VAL A 271 2.39 -9.53 -19.32
N ARG A 272 3.59 -10.11 -19.27
CA ARG A 272 4.17 -10.70 -18.05
C ARG A 272 5.15 -9.73 -17.40
N CYS A 273 5.51 -10.03 -16.15
CA CYS A 273 6.68 -9.44 -15.56
C CYS A 273 7.96 -9.88 -16.28
N LEU A 274 8.95 -8.99 -16.35
CA LEU A 274 10.29 -9.33 -16.80
C LEU A 274 10.86 -10.49 -15.97
N PRO A 275 11.67 -11.37 -16.59
CA PRO A 275 12.36 -12.43 -15.86
C PRO A 275 13.13 -11.89 -14.66
N GLY A 276 12.85 -12.44 -13.48
CA GLY A 276 13.43 -11.99 -12.21
C GLY A 276 12.53 -11.03 -11.43
N PHE A 277 11.32 -10.76 -11.89
CA PHE A 277 10.33 -9.93 -11.20
C PHE A 277 8.95 -10.60 -11.13
N PHE A 278 8.17 -10.29 -10.08
CA PHE A 278 6.81 -10.79 -9.89
C PHE A 278 6.00 -9.91 -8.91
N GLY A 279 4.75 -10.32 -8.66
CA GLY A 279 3.82 -9.65 -7.74
C GLY A 279 3.04 -8.52 -8.39
N GLN A 280 2.31 -7.74 -7.58
CA GLN A 280 1.58 -6.58 -8.08
C GLN A 280 2.57 -5.58 -8.72
N GLN A 281 2.23 -5.12 -9.93
CA GLN A 281 3.05 -4.20 -10.75
C GLN A 281 4.52 -4.67 -10.96
N CYS A 282 4.79 -5.97 -10.80
CA CYS A 282 6.12 -6.57 -11.00
C CYS A 282 7.24 -5.97 -10.13
N GLN A 283 6.93 -5.51 -8.91
CA GLN A 283 7.90 -4.80 -8.07
C GLN A 283 8.76 -5.71 -7.18
N TYR A 284 8.41 -6.98 -7.01
CA TYR A 284 9.21 -7.90 -6.22
C TYR A 284 10.25 -8.61 -7.05
N LYS A 285 11.48 -8.66 -6.55
CA LYS A 285 12.55 -9.46 -7.15
C LYS A 285 12.32 -10.95 -6.88
N ASP A 286 12.24 -11.73 -7.96
CA ASP A 286 12.09 -13.18 -7.95
C ASP A 286 13.44 -13.88 -7.99
N LEU A 287 13.86 -14.40 -6.85
CA LEU A 287 15.14 -15.08 -6.70
C LEU A 287 15.17 -16.46 -7.38
N VAL A 288 14.02 -17.05 -7.73
CA VAL A 288 13.96 -18.38 -8.38
C VAL A 288 14.62 -18.33 -9.77
N MET A 289 14.49 -17.21 -10.47
CA MET A 289 14.94 -17.06 -11.85
C MET A 289 16.47 -17.16 -11.99
N THR A 290 17.21 -16.68 -10.99
CA THR A 290 18.69 -16.75 -10.95
C THR A 290 19.23 -17.94 -10.16
N SER A 291 18.35 -18.77 -9.58
CA SER A 291 18.73 -19.89 -8.71
C SER A 291 18.96 -21.20 -9.46
N THR A 292 19.74 -22.09 -8.86
CA THR A 292 19.77 -23.50 -9.24
C THR A 292 18.60 -24.20 -8.55
N VAL A 293 17.69 -24.80 -9.32
CA VAL A 293 16.47 -25.45 -8.79
C VAL A 293 16.49 -26.95 -9.06
N SER A 294 15.82 -27.75 -8.21
CA SER A 294 15.71 -29.19 -8.42
C SER A 294 14.80 -29.58 -9.60
N GLN A 295 13.90 -28.69 -10.00
CA GLN A 295 12.95 -28.85 -11.10
C GLN A 295 12.91 -27.52 -11.87
N GLU A 296 13.41 -27.49 -13.11
CA GLU A 296 13.50 -26.25 -13.91
C GLU A 296 12.12 -25.67 -14.25
N GLU A 297 11.07 -26.49 -14.19
CA GLU A 297 9.69 -26.08 -14.34
C GLU A 297 9.27 -25.00 -13.33
N MET A 298 9.96 -24.91 -12.17
CA MET A 298 9.76 -23.86 -11.18
C MET A 298 10.04 -22.45 -11.71
N LYS A 299 10.84 -22.31 -12.77
CA LYS A 299 11.18 -21.02 -13.40
C LYS A 299 10.17 -20.60 -14.47
N PHE A 300 9.24 -21.47 -14.86
CA PHE A 300 8.23 -21.08 -15.84
C PHE A 300 7.28 -20.03 -15.25
N ARG A 301 7.05 -18.99 -16.04
CA ARG A 301 6.12 -17.89 -15.72
C ARG A 301 5.09 -17.85 -16.85
N SER A 302 3.83 -17.70 -16.50
CA SER A 302 2.72 -17.62 -17.46
C SER A 302 1.91 -16.35 -17.19
N ALA A 303 1.45 -15.67 -18.24
CA ALA A 303 0.56 -14.51 -18.12
C ALA A 303 -0.77 -14.93 -17.51
N THR A 304 -1.30 -16.06 -17.98
CA THR A 304 -2.47 -16.71 -17.39
C THR A 304 -2.01 -17.67 -16.31
N LYS A 305 -2.45 -17.40 -15.08
CA LYS A 305 -2.20 -18.24 -13.90
C LYS A 305 -2.57 -19.69 -14.20
N CYS A 306 -1.67 -20.62 -13.88
CA CYS A 306 -1.88 -22.07 -14.04
C CYS A 306 -2.19 -22.58 -15.45
N GLN A 307 -1.97 -21.79 -16.52
CA GLN A 307 -2.04 -22.30 -17.90
C GLN A 307 -1.02 -23.43 -18.14
N GLN A 308 0.13 -23.34 -17.49
CA GLN A 308 1.11 -24.40 -17.39
C GLN A 308 1.19 -24.85 -15.92
N ASN A 309 1.32 -26.15 -15.73
CA ASN A 309 1.52 -26.76 -14.42
C ASN A 309 2.59 -27.86 -14.51
N PHE A 310 3.15 -28.22 -13.37
CA PHE A 310 4.13 -29.28 -13.23
C PHE A 310 3.87 -30.09 -11.96
N THR A 311 4.37 -31.31 -11.98
CA THR A 311 4.24 -32.26 -10.88
C THR A 311 5.40 -32.07 -9.90
N ALA A 312 5.17 -31.30 -8.83
CA ALA A 312 6.16 -31.02 -7.81
C ALA A 312 6.55 -32.29 -7.04
N SER A 313 7.83 -32.66 -7.11
CA SER A 313 8.42 -33.76 -6.31
C SER A 313 9.09 -33.23 -5.03
N SER A 314 8.82 -33.88 -3.89
CA SER A 314 9.40 -33.49 -2.57
C SER A 314 10.75 -34.20 -2.32
N PRO A 315 11.78 -33.49 -1.82
CA PRO A 315 11.82 -32.05 -1.57
C PRO A 315 12.11 -31.25 -2.85
N LEU A 316 11.50 -30.08 -2.96
CA LEU A 316 11.95 -29.05 -3.90
C LEU A 316 13.10 -28.28 -3.29
N ILE A 317 14.20 -28.17 -4.04
CA ILE A 317 15.44 -27.52 -3.59
C ILE A 317 15.67 -26.29 -4.45
N ILE A 318 15.85 -25.14 -3.81
CA ILE A 318 16.23 -23.87 -4.44
C ILE A 318 17.56 -23.43 -3.84
N ARG A 319 18.62 -23.34 -4.65
CA ARG A 319 19.97 -22.90 -4.25
C ARG A 319 20.29 -21.55 -4.86
N PHE A 320 20.57 -20.57 -4.01
CA PHE A 320 20.93 -19.22 -4.43
C PHE A 320 22.42 -19.15 -4.76
N PRO A 321 22.81 -18.44 -5.84
CA PRO A 321 24.22 -18.27 -6.19
C PRO A 321 24.95 -17.37 -5.20
N ASP A 322 24.24 -16.38 -4.65
CA ASP A 322 24.76 -15.38 -3.72
C ASP A 322 24.06 -15.47 -2.36
N LEU A 323 24.71 -14.94 -1.32
CA LEU A 323 24.09 -14.71 -0.03
C LEU A 323 22.95 -13.70 -0.19
N THR A 324 21.72 -14.14 -0.01
CA THR A 324 20.55 -13.28 -0.22
C THR A 324 19.59 -13.34 0.97
N ARG A 325 18.79 -12.29 1.17
CA ARG A 325 17.65 -12.33 2.08
C ARG A 325 16.38 -12.63 1.30
N ILE A 326 15.45 -13.32 1.93
CA ILE A 326 14.10 -13.51 1.39
C ILE A 326 13.08 -12.84 2.30
N SER A 327 12.03 -12.27 1.72
CA SER A 327 10.91 -11.67 2.44
C SER A 327 9.75 -12.65 2.60
N TRP A 328 9.35 -13.32 1.52
CA TRP A 328 8.27 -14.31 1.51
C TRP A 328 8.34 -15.24 0.29
N ILE A 329 7.56 -16.32 0.32
CA ILE A 329 7.47 -17.32 -0.75
C ILE A 329 6.04 -17.35 -1.26
N LYS A 330 5.83 -17.30 -2.58
CA LYS A 330 4.52 -17.52 -3.21
C LYS A 330 4.50 -18.87 -3.90
N ILE A 331 3.44 -19.65 -3.69
CA ILE A 331 3.21 -20.90 -4.42
C ILE A 331 1.82 -20.81 -5.06
N GLU A 332 1.80 -20.94 -6.38
CA GLU A 332 0.57 -21.05 -7.17
C GLU A 332 0.37 -22.52 -7.55
N ALA A 333 -0.84 -23.04 -7.39
CA ALA A 333 -1.14 -24.44 -7.61
C ALA A 333 -2.52 -24.65 -8.23
N VAL A 334 -2.74 -25.81 -8.85
CA VAL A 334 -4.01 -26.11 -9.54
C VAL A 334 -5.19 -26.22 -8.56
N SER A 335 -4.91 -26.52 -7.28
CA SER A 335 -5.94 -26.70 -6.25
C SER A 335 -5.43 -26.46 -4.83
N LYS A 336 -6.36 -26.19 -3.91
CA LYS A 336 -6.09 -25.94 -2.48
C LYS A 336 -5.44 -27.14 -1.82
N ASP A 337 -5.81 -28.35 -2.24
CA ASP A 337 -5.21 -29.59 -1.74
C ASP A 337 -3.73 -29.70 -2.11
N SER A 338 -3.30 -29.11 -3.23
CA SER A 338 -1.90 -29.10 -3.64
C SER A 338 -1.02 -28.19 -2.76
N LEU A 339 -1.63 -27.35 -1.92
CA LEU A 339 -0.96 -26.39 -1.02
C LEU A 339 -0.94 -26.86 0.45
N LYS A 340 -1.53 -28.01 0.77
CA LYS A 340 -1.61 -28.53 2.15
C LYS A 340 -0.32 -29.23 2.58
N GLY A 341 -0.01 -29.12 3.88
CA GLY A 341 1.04 -29.91 4.52
C GLY A 341 2.47 -29.53 4.11
N LEU A 342 2.66 -28.33 3.56
CA LEU A 342 3.97 -27.83 3.15
C LEU A 342 4.84 -27.53 4.37
N GLN A 343 6.11 -27.87 4.28
CA GLN A 343 7.15 -27.57 5.25
C GLN A 343 8.29 -26.84 4.53
N VAL A 344 8.72 -25.71 5.09
CA VAL A 344 9.82 -24.91 4.56
C VAL A 344 10.98 -24.98 5.54
N MET A 345 12.10 -25.48 5.06
CA MET A 345 13.36 -25.62 5.78
C MET A 345 14.46 -24.89 5.03
N TYR A 346 15.37 -24.26 5.76
CA TYR A 346 16.57 -23.62 5.23
C TYR A 346 17.79 -24.48 5.56
N GLU A 347 18.65 -24.67 4.57
CA GLU A 347 19.87 -25.44 4.71
C GLU A 347 21.08 -24.52 4.54
N SER A 348 22.06 -24.68 5.43
CA SER A 348 23.28 -23.88 5.41
C SER A 348 24.33 -24.57 4.54
N THR A 349 24.76 -23.88 3.48
CA THR A 349 25.94 -24.24 2.69
C THR A 349 27.19 -23.48 3.16
N SER A 350 27.01 -22.45 3.99
CA SER A 350 28.06 -21.60 4.58
C SER A 350 27.67 -21.13 5.98
N LYS A 351 28.66 -20.83 6.83
CA LYS A 351 28.47 -20.34 8.21
C LYS A 351 27.66 -19.04 8.30
N LEU A 352 27.59 -18.27 7.21
CA LEU A 352 26.81 -17.02 7.13
C LEU A 352 25.32 -17.28 6.83
N CYS A 353 24.99 -18.47 6.32
CA CYS A 353 23.62 -18.84 5.98
C CYS A 353 22.86 -19.31 7.22
N TYR A 354 21.63 -18.85 7.37
CA TYR A 354 20.68 -19.40 8.34
C TYR A 354 20.29 -20.83 7.94
N ALA A 355 20.30 -21.73 8.93
CA ALA A 355 19.77 -23.09 8.81
C ALA A 355 18.72 -23.32 9.89
N GLY A 356 17.60 -23.92 9.48
CA GLY A 356 16.50 -24.21 10.41
C GLY A 356 15.14 -24.13 9.73
N ARG A 357 14.09 -24.11 10.54
CA ARG A 357 12.71 -23.94 10.08
C ARG A 357 12.39 -22.46 9.80
N CYS A 358 11.34 -22.23 9.03
CA CYS A 358 10.64 -20.95 8.97
C CYS A 358 10.17 -20.52 10.37
N LEU A 359 10.78 -19.46 10.90
CA LEU A 359 10.42 -18.88 12.20
C LEU A 359 9.21 -17.96 12.01
N GLU A 360 8.32 -17.95 13.01
CA GLU A 360 7.10 -17.11 13.00
C GLU A 360 6.29 -17.27 11.71
N ARG A 361 6.28 -18.51 11.19
CA ARG A 361 5.64 -18.85 9.91
C ARG A 361 4.20 -18.37 9.89
N ARG A 362 3.85 -17.62 8.83
CA ARG A 362 2.47 -17.34 8.47
C ARG A 362 2.17 -17.84 7.07
N ASP A 363 1.04 -18.53 6.97
CA ASP A 363 0.46 -19.01 5.73
C ASP A 363 -0.76 -18.15 5.39
N ILE A 364 -0.72 -17.46 4.25
CA ILE A 364 -1.78 -16.59 3.74
C ILE A 364 -2.32 -17.24 2.48
N LEU A 365 -3.54 -17.80 2.58
CA LEU A 365 -4.21 -18.41 1.44
C LEU A 365 -5.00 -17.35 0.68
N LEU A 366 -4.68 -17.17 -0.60
CA LEU A 366 -5.40 -16.29 -1.52
C LEU A 366 -6.24 -17.18 -2.44
N GLY A 367 -7.55 -17.14 -2.26
CA GLY A 367 -8.48 -18.00 -3.01
C GLY A 367 -8.26 -19.50 -2.74
N THR A 368 -8.35 -20.31 -3.79
CA THR A 368 -8.19 -21.77 -3.72
C THR A 368 -6.85 -22.26 -4.26
N ASP A 369 -6.01 -21.38 -4.79
CA ASP A 369 -4.94 -21.76 -5.71
C ASP A 369 -3.63 -21.01 -5.44
N THR A 370 -3.57 -20.16 -4.41
CA THR A 370 -2.35 -19.42 -4.07
C THR A 370 -2.10 -19.41 -2.57
N LEU A 371 -0.87 -19.73 -2.21
CA LEU A 371 -0.36 -19.65 -0.84
C LEU A 371 0.84 -18.72 -0.79
N ILE A 372 0.79 -17.75 0.11
CA ILE A 372 1.93 -16.93 0.50
C ILE A 372 2.44 -17.44 1.85
N ILE A 373 3.72 -17.75 1.94
CA ILE A 373 4.40 -18.16 3.16
C ILE A 373 5.36 -17.04 3.56
N SER A 374 5.09 -16.41 4.70
CA SER A 374 5.98 -15.41 5.30
C SER A 374 6.76 -16.04 6.46
N CYS A 375 8.04 -15.69 6.56
CA CYS A 375 8.97 -16.19 7.56
C CYS A 375 9.81 -15.05 8.11
N ASN A 376 10.00 -14.99 9.44
CA ASN A 376 10.92 -14.05 10.05
C ASN A 376 12.34 -14.65 10.09
N ILE A 377 13.17 -14.31 9.11
CA ILE A 377 14.50 -14.90 8.94
C ILE A 377 15.58 -13.91 9.40
N PRO A 378 16.44 -14.28 10.38
CA PRO A 378 17.38 -13.35 10.97
C PRO A 378 18.67 -13.13 10.15
N GLY A 379 18.87 -13.80 9.02
CA GLY A 379 20.12 -13.76 8.26
C GLY A 379 19.97 -14.20 6.80
N TYR A 380 21.12 -14.41 6.14
CA TYR A 380 21.16 -14.82 4.74
C TYR A 380 20.61 -16.23 4.54
N ILE A 381 19.95 -16.47 3.42
CA ILE A 381 19.53 -17.78 2.95
C ILE A 381 20.38 -18.17 1.76
N CYS A 382 20.78 -19.44 1.74
CA CYS A 382 21.58 -20.01 0.65
C CYS A 382 20.85 -21.16 -0.03
N GLN A 383 20.00 -21.88 0.72
CA GLN A 383 19.17 -22.94 0.18
C GLN A 383 17.82 -23.02 0.89
N ILE A 384 16.76 -23.23 0.10
CA ILE A 384 15.40 -23.51 0.58
C ILE A 384 15.04 -24.94 0.18
N ASN A 385 14.56 -25.71 1.14
CA ASN A 385 13.98 -27.04 0.95
C ASN A 385 12.49 -26.97 1.27
N ILE A 386 11.65 -27.16 0.26
CA ILE A 386 10.19 -27.22 0.41
C ILE A 386 9.77 -28.69 0.32
N SER A 387 9.26 -29.25 1.41
CA SER A 387 8.77 -30.63 1.47
C SER A 387 7.27 -30.66 1.81
N PHE A 388 6.64 -31.81 1.60
CA PHE A 388 5.26 -32.04 2.01
C PHE A 388 5.11 -33.40 2.69
N SER A 389 4.19 -33.48 3.66
CA SER A 389 4.05 -34.62 4.58
C SER A 389 3.66 -35.95 3.92
N GLU A 390 3.05 -35.92 2.73
CA GLU A 390 2.60 -37.10 2.01
C GLU A 390 3.58 -37.43 0.88
N LEU A 391 4.54 -38.32 1.16
CA LEU A 391 5.62 -38.69 0.23
C LEU A 391 5.12 -39.27 -1.12
N ASN A 392 3.91 -39.82 -1.17
CA ASN A 392 3.37 -40.50 -2.37
C ASN A 392 2.36 -39.67 -3.16
N ASN A 393 1.96 -38.49 -2.68
CA ASN A 393 0.99 -37.66 -3.38
C ASN A 393 1.73 -36.55 -4.12
N SER A 394 1.89 -36.74 -5.41
CA SER A 394 2.44 -35.70 -6.27
C SER A 394 1.52 -34.47 -6.26
N ARG A 395 2.10 -33.28 -6.18
CA ARG A 395 1.36 -32.01 -6.11
C ARG A 395 1.41 -31.33 -7.47
N GLN A 396 0.29 -30.77 -7.92
CA GLN A 396 0.24 -30.05 -9.20
C GLN A 396 0.40 -28.56 -8.93
N TRP A 397 1.59 -28.02 -9.21
CA TRP A 397 1.93 -26.61 -9.00
C TRP A 397 2.06 -25.89 -10.34
N CYS A 398 1.89 -24.58 -10.30
CA CYS A 398 1.93 -23.72 -11.48
C CYS A 398 3.21 -22.89 -11.48
N ALA A 399 3.54 -22.27 -10.34
CA ALA A 399 4.73 -21.48 -10.18
C ALA A 399 5.14 -21.38 -8.72
N VAL A 400 6.44 -21.19 -8.49
CA VAL A 400 7.02 -20.88 -7.18
C VAL A 400 7.83 -19.61 -7.33
N TYR A 401 7.59 -18.66 -6.43
CA TYR A 401 8.27 -17.38 -6.39
C TYR A 401 8.92 -17.20 -5.03
N VAL A 402 10.13 -16.65 -5.01
CA VAL A 402 10.82 -16.31 -3.76
C VAL A 402 11.16 -14.83 -3.83
N GLY A 403 10.47 -14.04 -3.01
CA GLY A 403 10.65 -12.59 -2.96
C GLY A 403 11.89 -12.20 -2.18
N ALA A 404 12.72 -11.32 -2.76
CA ALA A 404 13.77 -10.59 -2.02
C ALA A 404 13.29 -9.24 -1.44
N GLY A 405 12.01 -8.92 -1.62
CA GLY A 405 11.47 -7.57 -1.40
C GLY A 405 11.46 -6.73 -2.69
N ARG A 406 11.11 -5.45 -2.56
CA ARG A 406 11.14 -4.47 -3.64
C ARG A 406 12.27 -3.46 -3.44
N ASN A 407 12.83 -2.93 -4.53
CA ASN A 407 13.85 -1.89 -4.45
C ASN A 407 13.18 -0.53 -4.22
N LEU A 408 13.27 -0.03 -2.98
CA LEU A 408 12.69 1.25 -2.56
C LEU A 408 13.50 2.46 -3.02
N ALA A 409 14.72 2.25 -3.54
CA ALA A 409 15.61 3.34 -3.93
C ALA A 409 15.41 3.82 -5.37
N LEU A 410 14.73 3.03 -6.22
CA LEU A 410 14.51 3.38 -7.63
C LEU A 410 13.89 4.77 -7.80
N GLY A 411 14.47 5.57 -8.68
CA GLY A 411 14.04 6.93 -9.00
C GLY A 411 14.00 7.90 -7.81
N LYS A 412 14.52 7.52 -6.63
CA LYS A 412 14.42 8.37 -5.45
C LYS A 412 15.43 9.51 -5.51
N ASN A 413 15.13 10.56 -4.75
CA ASN A 413 15.97 11.74 -4.72
C ASN A 413 17.33 11.43 -4.10
N VAL A 414 18.39 11.68 -4.87
CA VAL A 414 19.78 11.50 -4.47
C VAL A 414 20.48 12.85 -4.45
N SER A 415 21.09 13.16 -3.31
CA SER A 415 21.97 14.31 -3.13
C SER A 415 23.43 13.86 -3.01
N MET A 416 24.34 14.66 -3.55
CA MET A 416 25.78 14.41 -3.50
C MET A 416 26.51 15.67 -3.03
N SER A 417 27.66 15.49 -2.37
CA SER A 417 28.51 16.60 -1.94
C SER A 417 29.15 17.35 -3.11
N SER A 418 29.40 16.67 -4.23
CA SER A 418 29.92 17.21 -5.47
C SER A 418 29.61 16.28 -6.64
N ASN A 419 29.68 16.80 -7.86
CA ASN A 419 29.46 16.04 -9.10
C ASN A 419 30.74 16.07 -9.95
N SER A 420 31.19 14.91 -10.42
CA SER A 420 32.27 14.86 -11.40
C SER A 420 31.78 15.28 -12.79
N LYS A 421 32.70 15.83 -13.58
CA LYS A 421 32.49 16.09 -15.01
C LYS A 421 33.44 15.23 -15.81
N ASP A 422 32.94 14.59 -16.85
CA ASP A 422 33.80 13.85 -17.76
C ASP A 422 34.58 14.79 -18.72
N LYS A 423 35.33 14.22 -19.67
CA LYS A 423 36.12 15.00 -20.63
C LYS A 423 35.27 15.79 -21.62
N ASN A 424 34.03 15.37 -21.82
CA ASN A 424 33.07 15.99 -22.74
C ASN A 424 32.21 17.04 -22.00
N GLY A 425 32.33 17.13 -20.67
CA GLY A 425 31.57 18.07 -19.85
C GLY A 425 30.31 17.48 -19.24
N VAL A 426 30.01 16.19 -19.49
CA VAL A 426 28.84 15.50 -18.97
C VAL A 426 28.96 15.38 -17.45
N ILE A 427 27.93 15.82 -16.75
CA ILE A 427 27.88 15.84 -15.28
C ILE A 427 27.37 14.49 -14.78
N SER A 428 28.13 13.87 -13.89
CA SER A 428 27.68 12.68 -13.20
C SER A 428 26.66 13.04 -12.11
N ARG A 429 25.40 12.69 -12.31
CA ARG A 429 24.27 13.01 -11.42
C ARG A 429 24.06 11.90 -10.37
N GLY A 430 23.36 12.26 -9.28
CA GLY A 430 22.93 11.32 -8.24
C GLY A 430 21.96 10.25 -8.75
N SER A 431 21.05 10.63 -9.66
CA SER A 431 20.01 9.77 -10.24
C SER A 431 20.56 8.52 -10.93
N LEU A 432 21.77 8.59 -11.51
CA LEU A 432 22.47 7.48 -12.16
C LEU A 432 22.87 6.32 -11.23
N SER A 433 22.55 6.40 -9.94
CA SER A 433 22.79 5.32 -8.98
C SER A 433 21.50 4.67 -8.48
N VAL A 434 20.36 5.09 -9.02
CA VAL A 434 19.03 4.61 -8.65
C VAL A 434 18.12 4.50 -9.87
N ASP A 435 18.69 4.41 -11.07
CA ASP A 435 17.96 4.31 -12.33
C ASP A 435 17.53 2.86 -12.63
N GLY A 436 18.04 1.88 -11.88
CA GLY A 436 17.73 0.47 -12.07
C GLY A 436 18.53 -0.19 -13.20
N ASP A 437 19.53 0.51 -13.76
CA ASP A 437 20.47 -0.04 -14.73
C ASP A 437 21.63 -0.72 -14.00
N THR A 438 21.75 -2.03 -14.22
CA THR A 438 22.81 -2.85 -13.60
C THR A 438 23.84 -3.31 -14.61
N ASP A 439 23.67 -2.99 -15.89
CA ASP A 439 24.47 -3.59 -16.96
C ASP A 439 25.90 -3.03 -16.98
N SER A 440 26.86 -3.93 -17.13
CA SER A 440 28.28 -3.70 -16.88
C SER A 440 29.04 -2.99 -18.01
N ALA A 441 28.49 -2.99 -19.22
CA ALA A 441 29.21 -2.52 -20.41
C ALA A 441 29.27 -0.98 -20.50
N GLU A 442 28.24 -0.28 -20.02
CA GLU A 442 28.09 1.17 -20.15
C GLU A 442 27.76 1.86 -18.82
N LYS A 443 28.12 1.26 -17.67
CA LYS A 443 27.75 1.76 -16.34
C LYS A 443 27.94 3.26 -16.21
N LYS A 444 26.83 4.00 -16.35
CA LYS A 444 26.70 5.37 -15.89
C LYS A 444 26.68 5.25 -14.37
N CYS A 445 27.62 5.93 -13.71
CA CYS A 445 27.74 5.86 -12.26
C CYS A 445 27.68 7.26 -11.70
N SER A 446 26.93 7.42 -10.62
CA SER A 446 26.96 8.59 -9.76
C SER A 446 28.35 8.73 -9.13
N THR A 447 29.09 9.78 -9.50
CA THR A 447 30.51 9.94 -9.19
C THR A 447 30.80 11.35 -8.69
N THR A 448 31.30 11.47 -7.46
CA THR A 448 31.70 12.76 -6.87
C THR A 448 32.94 13.33 -7.54
N ASP A 449 33.23 14.63 -7.37
CA ASP A 449 34.48 15.22 -7.86
C ASP A 449 35.68 14.57 -7.14
N ILE A 450 36.74 14.25 -7.88
CA ILE A 450 37.99 13.69 -7.32
C ILE A 450 38.69 14.64 -6.33
N LYS A 451 38.39 15.93 -6.40
CA LYS A 451 38.90 16.95 -5.47
C LYS A 451 38.09 17.04 -4.18
N ASP A 452 36.95 16.36 -4.11
CA ASP A 452 36.13 16.32 -2.91
C ASP A 452 36.79 15.44 -1.85
N LYS A 453 37.23 16.09 -0.77
CA LYS A 453 37.93 15.42 0.34
C LYS A 453 36.99 14.70 1.29
N LYS A 454 35.68 14.92 1.16
CA LYS A 454 34.65 14.31 2.01
C LYS A 454 33.45 13.96 1.13
N PRO A 455 33.60 13.01 0.20
CA PRO A 455 32.53 12.66 -0.71
C PRO A 455 31.38 12.04 0.10
N VAL A 456 30.19 12.61 -0.07
CA VAL A 456 28.93 12.17 0.53
C VAL A 456 27.94 11.91 -0.60
N TRP A 457 27.26 10.78 -0.50
CA TRP A 457 26.12 10.42 -1.33
C TRP A 457 24.95 10.10 -0.41
N ARG A 458 23.75 10.60 -0.70
CA ARG A 458 22.59 10.40 0.17
C ARG A 458 21.31 10.27 -0.63
N VAL A 459 20.60 9.16 -0.46
CA VAL A 459 19.25 8.94 -0.98
C VAL A 459 18.21 9.21 0.10
N THR A 460 17.11 9.88 -0.27
CA THR A 460 16.01 10.21 0.64
C THR A 460 14.70 9.61 0.12
N PHE A 461 14.02 8.86 0.98
CA PHE A 461 12.70 8.31 0.68
C PHE A 461 11.61 9.36 0.96
N PRO A 462 10.51 9.43 0.20
CA PRO A 462 9.40 10.34 0.51
C PRO A 462 8.71 10.02 1.84
N SER A 463 8.53 8.73 2.11
CA SER A 463 7.94 8.18 3.34
C SER A 463 8.97 7.34 4.10
N PRO A 464 8.89 7.24 5.44
CA PRO A 464 9.73 6.31 6.19
C PRO A 464 9.54 4.86 5.70
N VAL A 465 10.62 4.10 5.65
CA VAL A 465 10.63 2.71 5.15
C VAL A 465 11.36 1.76 6.09
N VAL A 466 11.08 0.47 5.95
CA VAL A 466 11.84 -0.60 6.60
C VAL A 466 12.82 -1.17 5.58
N VAL A 467 14.10 -0.84 5.74
CA VAL A 467 15.17 -1.38 4.88
C VAL A 467 15.66 -2.71 5.44
N PHE A 468 15.58 -3.75 4.61
CA PHE A 468 15.95 -5.11 4.96
C PHE A 468 17.35 -5.49 4.50
N GLU A 469 17.72 -5.08 3.29
CA GLU A 469 19.01 -5.33 2.66
C GLU A 469 19.41 -4.09 1.85
N VAL A 470 20.68 -3.73 1.92
CA VAL A 470 21.27 -2.70 1.07
C VAL A 470 22.28 -3.38 0.17
N VAL A 471 22.19 -3.10 -1.13
CA VAL A 471 23.13 -3.54 -2.15
C VAL A 471 23.73 -2.31 -2.82
N ILE A 472 25.05 -2.29 -2.94
CA ILE A 472 25.79 -1.19 -3.56
C ILE A 472 26.69 -1.78 -4.63
N GLN A 473 26.58 -1.27 -5.85
CA GLN A 473 27.46 -1.59 -6.95
C GLN A 473 28.42 -0.41 -7.18
N PHE A 474 29.69 -0.61 -6.87
CA PHE A 474 30.71 0.42 -7.11
C PHE A 474 31.34 0.27 -8.49
N ARG A 475 31.78 1.37 -9.10
CA ARG A 475 32.44 1.34 -10.43
C ARG A 475 33.69 0.48 -10.45
N ALA A 476 34.47 0.52 -9.38
CA ALA A 476 35.66 -0.30 -9.21
C ALA A 476 35.99 -0.49 -7.73
N SER A 477 36.76 -1.55 -7.44
CA SER A 477 37.28 -1.81 -6.10
C SER A 477 38.55 -1.02 -5.86
N PHE A 478 38.48 -0.04 -4.96
CA PHE A 478 39.62 0.81 -4.61
C PHE A 478 40.24 0.44 -3.25
N ASN A 479 39.81 -0.66 -2.63
CA ASN A 479 40.15 -1.03 -1.25
C ASN A 479 39.94 0.11 -0.24
N GLU A 480 39.02 1.03 -0.52
CA GLU A 480 38.72 2.15 0.36
C GLU A 480 37.65 1.76 1.37
N THR A 481 37.75 2.33 2.57
CA THR A 481 36.73 2.11 3.59
C THR A 481 35.58 3.08 3.38
N PHE A 482 34.37 2.56 3.23
CA PHE A 482 33.15 3.35 3.17
C PHE A 482 32.30 3.11 4.41
N ILE A 483 31.45 4.08 4.73
CA ILE A 483 30.50 4.03 5.84
C ILE A 483 29.11 4.27 5.27
N VAL A 484 28.16 3.41 5.62
CA VAL A 484 26.74 3.58 5.32
C VAL A 484 25.99 3.87 6.60
N GLN A 485 25.19 4.92 6.61
CA GLN A 485 24.33 5.31 7.72
C GLN A 485 22.88 5.29 7.29
N LEU A 486 22.05 4.56 8.04
CA LEU A 486 20.60 4.63 7.91
C LEU A 486 20.12 5.67 8.91
N LEU A 487 19.40 6.68 8.42
CA LEU A 487 18.97 7.86 9.17
C LEU A 487 17.45 7.86 9.30
N ASP A 488 16.93 8.26 10.45
CA ASP A 488 15.49 8.49 10.65
C ASP A 488 15.04 9.87 10.10
N CYS A 489 13.75 10.19 10.24
CA CYS A 489 13.19 11.48 9.82
C CYS A 489 13.74 12.72 10.58
N LYS A 490 14.54 12.51 11.63
CA LYS A 490 15.21 13.56 12.42
C LYS A 490 16.73 13.57 12.17
N ASP A 491 17.18 12.92 11.10
CA ASP A 491 18.59 12.72 10.77
C ASP A 491 19.40 11.99 11.87
N GLN A 492 18.74 11.19 12.71
CA GLN A 492 19.41 10.39 13.72
C GLN A 492 19.85 9.05 13.12
N VAL A 493 21.11 8.68 13.39
CA VAL A 493 21.67 7.42 12.93
C VAL A 493 21.00 6.25 13.65
N ILE A 494 20.24 5.45 12.89
CA ILE A 494 19.62 4.20 13.34
C ILE A 494 20.63 3.06 13.27
N SER A 495 21.44 3.05 12.21
CA SER A 495 22.39 2.00 11.93
C SER A 495 23.61 2.53 11.21
N THR A 496 24.75 1.94 11.48
CA THR A 496 26.00 2.20 10.77
C THR A 496 26.59 0.88 10.30
N PHE A 497 26.99 0.83 9.04
CA PHE A 497 27.77 -0.25 8.46
C PHE A 497 29.08 0.34 7.93
N SER A 498 30.18 -0.39 8.06
CA SER A 498 31.46 -0.04 7.46
C SER A 498 31.96 -1.21 6.64
N GLY A 499 32.38 -0.95 5.41
CA GLY A 499 32.88 -1.96 4.49
C GLY A 499 34.07 -1.46 3.68
N ILE A 500 34.61 -2.35 2.85
CA ILE A 500 35.63 -2.01 1.86
C ILE A 500 34.94 -1.96 0.50
N THR A 501 35.26 -0.99 -0.34
CA THR A 501 34.70 -0.85 -1.69
C THR A 501 35.08 -2.07 -2.53
N GLU A 502 34.10 -2.94 -2.79
CA GLU A 502 34.15 -4.08 -3.71
C GLU A 502 33.19 -3.81 -4.88
N PRO A 503 33.30 -4.50 -6.03
CA PRO A 503 32.41 -4.24 -7.17
C PRO A 503 30.92 -4.35 -6.83
N ARG A 504 30.59 -5.22 -5.88
CA ARG A 504 29.24 -5.38 -5.32
C ARG A 504 29.36 -5.67 -3.84
N VAL A 505 28.70 -4.86 -3.02
CA VAL A 505 28.58 -5.09 -1.57
C VAL A 505 27.12 -5.27 -1.22
N SER A 506 26.80 -6.28 -0.41
CA SER A 506 25.47 -6.46 0.18
C SER A 506 25.59 -6.62 1.69
N PHE A 507 24.71 -5.98 2.45
CA PHE A 507 24.58 -6.20 3.88
C PHE A 507 23.12 -6.17 4.33
N ILE A 508 22.77 -7.06 5.27
CA ILE A 508 21.45 -7.10 5.90
C ILE A 508 21.42 -6.12 7.07
N HIS A 509 20.44 -5.23 7.08
CA HIS A 509 20.12 -4.42 8.24
C HIS A 509 19.03 -5.11 9.08
N ARG A 510 19.30 -5.25 10.38
CA ARG A 510 18.30 -5.70 11.35
C ARG A 510 17.62 -4.48 11.96
N THR A 511 16.53 -4.07 11.33
CA THR A 511 15.67 -3.00 11.82
C THR A 511 15.12 -3.39 13.19
N ARG A 512 15.31 -2.52 14.19
CA ARG A 512 14.64 -2.68 15.48
C ARG A 512 13.21 -2.17 15.35
N HIS A 513 12.29 -2.81 16.09
CA HIS A 513 10.90 -2.38 16.11
C HIS A 513 10.78 -0.88 16.45
N GLY A 514 10.06 -0.14 15.62
CA GLY A 514 9.86 1.32 15.77
C GLY A 514 11.01 2.21 15.30
N GLN A 515 12.03 1.66 14.63
CA GLN A 515 13.06 2.44 13.94
C GLN A 515 12.85 2.33 12.42
N TYR A 516 12.64 3.45 11.74
CA TYR A 516 12.35 3.48 10.30
C TYR A 516 13.29 4.43 9.60
N THR A 517 13.77 4.02 8.44
CA THR A 517 14.74 4.77 7.64
C THR A 517 14.00 5.80 6.79
N GLN A 518 14.41 7.06 6.89
CA GLN A 518 13.99 8.14 5.98
C GLN A 518 15.03 8.37 4.88
N SER A 519 16.31 8.16 5.18
CA SER A 519 17.38 8.34 4.20
C SER A 519 18.57 7.43 4.49
N VAL A 520 19.36 7.14 3.45
CA VAL A 520 20.61 6.40 3.55
C VAL A 520 21.74 7.30 3.07
N GLU A 521 22.77 7.44 3.88
CA GLU A 521 23.98 8.23 3.57
C GLU A 521 25.19 7.31 3.44
N ILE A 522 26.00 7.52 2.41
CA ILE A 522 27.25 6.80 2.14
C ILE A 522 28.38 7.83 2.09
N THR A 523 29.45 7.54 2.84
CA THR A 523 30.65 8.38 2.87
C THR A 523 31.90 7.53 2.68
N LEU A 524 32.94 8.10 2.09
CA LEU A 524 34.29 7.51 2.09
C LEU A 524 35.12 8.08 3.24
N ASN A 525 35.80 7.21 3.97
CA ASN A 525 36.61 7.63 5.10
C ASN A 525 38.06 7.91 4.66
N ASN A 526 38.49 9.17 4.77
CA ASN A 526 39.87 9.61 4.50
C ASN A 526 40.41 9.22 3.11
N SER A 527 39.57 9.20 2.07
CA SER A 527 40.03 8.95 0.70
C SER A 527 40.42 10.24 -0.03
N ASN A 528 41.37 10.10 -0.96
CA ASN A 528 41.64 11.11 -2.00
C ASN A 528 40.96 10.71 -3.32
N SER A 529 39.92 9.88 -3.24
CA SER A 529 39.26 9.26 -4.39
C SER A 529 37.80 9.68 -4.43
N ALA A 530 37.27 9.72 -5.66
CA ALA A 530 35.86 9.95 -5.88
C ALA A 530 35.02 8.75 -5.41
N LEU A 531 33.89 9.03 -4.76
CA LEU A 531 32.84 8.04 -4.50
C LEU A 531 32.08 7.83 -5.81
N SER A 532 32.14 6.59 -6.33
CA SER A 532 31.50 6.21 -7.60
C SER A 532 30.58 5.01 -7.40
N ILE A 533 29.27 5.28 -7.34
CA ILE A 533 28.20 4.28 -7.16
C ILE A 533 27.46 4.16 -8.49
N CYS A 534 27.46 2.97 -9.07
CA CYS A 534 26.76 2.69 -10.32
C CYS A 534 25.32 2.24 -10.09
N GLU A 535 25.07 1.55 -8.99
CA GLU A 535 23.70 1.21 -8.61
C GLU A 535 23.61 1.06 -7.09
N PHE A 536 22.54 1.58 -6.51
CA PHE A 536 22.17 1.47 -5.12
C PHE A 536 20.76 0.88 -5.02
N GLU A 537 20.65 -0.29 -4.40
CA GLU A 537 19.39 -0.98 -4.22
C GLU A 537 19.09 -1.07 -2.71
N ALA A 538 17.93 -0.58 -2.28
CA ALA A 538 17.44 -0.72 -0.91
C ALA A 538 16.21 -1.63 -0.91
N TYR A 539 16.41 -2.92 -0.61
CA TYR A 539 15.31 -3.86 -0.54
C TYR A 539 14.58 -3.72 0.79
N GLY A 540 13.28 -3.54 0.74
CA GLY A 540 12.48 -3.25 1.92
C GLY A 540 10.98 -3.18 1.63
N ASP A 541 10.26 -2.70 2.64
CA ASP A 541 8.83 -2.38 2.57
C ASP A 541 8.54 -1.02 3.22
N CYS A 542 7.31 -0.54 3.10
CA CYS A 542 6.87 0.68 3.77
C CYS A 542 7.01 0.55 5.30
N ALA A 543 7.25 1.67 5.99
CA ALA A 543 7.10 1.67 7.43
C ALA A 543 5.60 1.57 7.79
N PRO A 544 5.24 0.77 8.80
CA PRO A 544 3.89 0.78 9.37
C PRO A 544 3.45 2.20 9.74
N PRO A 545 2.17 2.54 9.55
CA PRO A 545 1.08 1.62 9.22
C PRO A 545 0.73 1.55 7.73
N VAL A 546 1.63 2.00 6.84
CA VAL A 546 1.30 2.20 5.42
C VAL A 546 1.86 1.11 4.51
N TYR A 547 1.29 0.94 3.32
CA TYR A 547 1.70 0.02 2.25
C TYR A 547 1.46 0.62 0.85
N GLY A 548 1.74 -0.15 -0.19
CA GLY A 548 1.51 0.23 -1.59
C GLY A 548 2.72 0.87 -2.26
N PRO A 549 2.60 1.26 -3.55
CA PRO A 549 3.68 1.86 -4.34
C PRO A 549 4.28 3.08 -3.64
N ASP A 550 3.41 4.01 -3.25
CA ASP A 550 3.78 5.31 -2.69
C ASP A 550 3.81 5.33 -1.14
N CYS A 551 3.58 4.19 -0.49
CA CYS A 551 3.43 4.10 0.96
C CYS A 551 2.34 5.04 1.52
N THR A 552 1.18 5.06 0.87
CA THR A 552 0.04 5.92 1.20
C THR A 552 -1.16 5.15 1.74
N ASP A 553 -1.34 3.88 1.32
CA ASP A 553 -2.44 3.04 1.78
C ASP A 553 -2.19 2.54 3.19
N ILE A 554 -3.24 2.31 3.99
CA ILE A 554 -3.09 1.95 5.42
C ILE A 554 -3.41 0.46 5.62
N CYS A 555 -2.49 -0.28 6.24
CA CYS A 555 -2.67 -1.67 6.60
C CYS A 555 -3.94 -1.88 7.42
N SER A 556 -4.60 -3.03 7.24
CA SER A 556 -5.73 -3.43 8.08
C SER A 556 -5.38 -3.28 9.57
N ILE A 557 -6.27 -2.68 10.37
CA ILE A 557 -6.01 -2.51 11.80
C ILE A 557 -6.07 -3.82 12.59
N SER A 558 -6.57 -4.89 11.97
CA SER A 558 -6.47 -6.24 12.53
C SER A 558 -5.08 -6.84 12.33
N CYS A 559 -4.23 -6.24 11.49
CA CYS A 559 -2.81 -6.61 11.42
C CYS A 559 -2.14 -6.24 12.74
N LEU A 560 -1.44 -7.20 13.34
CA LEU A 560 -0.60 -6.92 14.51
C LEU A 560 0.46 -5.89 14.13
N ASP A 561 0.60 -4.85 14.95
CA ASP A 561 1.50 -3.69 14.76
C ASP A 561 1.30 -2.94 13.43
N GLN A 562 0.14 -3.13 12.77
CA GLN A 562 -0.17 -2.56 11.46
C GLN A 562 0.91 -2.85 10.40
N MET A 563 1.52 -4.04 10.49
CA MET A 563 2.50 -4.52 9.51
C MET A 563 1.81 -5.38 8.44
N CYS A 564 1.95 -5.00 7.19
CA CYS A 564 1.40 -5.73 6.04
C CYS A 564 2.34 -5.72 4.82
N THR A 565 2.10 -6.62 3.86
CA THR A 565 2.83 -6.70 2.59
C THR A 565 2.50 -5.50 1.71
N TYR A 566 3.22 -5.38 0.58
CA TYR A 566 2.92 -4.41 -0.48
C TYR A 566 1.47 -4.40 -0.95
N GLU A 567 0.78 -5.56 -0.89
CA GLU A 567 -0.62 -5.74 -1.29
C GLU A 567 -1.60 -5.58 -0.11
N GLY A 568 -1.13 -5.20 1.08
CA GLY A 568 -1.96 -5.00 2.26
C GLY A 568 -2.20 -6.27 3.10
N TYR A 569 -1.61 -7.42 2.75
CA TYR A 569 -1.81 -8.65 3.53
C TYR A 569 -1.04 -8.59 4.84
N CYS A 570 -1.67 -8.86 5.97
CA CYS A 570 -1.00 -8.73 7.26
C CYS A 570 0.17 -9.74 7.38
N TYR A 571 1.24 -9.38 8.11
CA TYR A 571 2.31 -10.32 8.46
C TYR A 571 1.98 -11.16 9.69
N HIS A 572 1.25 -10.59 10.64
CA HIS A 572 0.76 -11.29 11.83
C HIS A 572 -0.69 -10.89 12.13
N CYS A 573 -1.44 -11.83 12.69
CA CYS A 573 -2.82 -11.63 13.13
C CYS A 573 -2.88 -11.65 14.65
N ALA A 574 -3.81 -10.89 15.24
CA ALA A 574 -4.16 -11.07 16.63
C ALA A 574 -4.72 -12.49 16.85
N ASN A 575 -4.52 -13.05 18.05
CA ASN A 575 -5.02 -14.39 18.38
C ASN A 575 -6.51 -14.52 18.07
N GLY A 576 -6.90 -15.57 17.36
CA GLY A 576 -8.29 -15.83 16.97
C GLY A 576 -8.72 -15.23 15.65
N THR A 577 -7.89 -14.39 15.02
CA THR A 577 -8.17 -13.82 13.70
C THR A 577 -7.31 -14.48 12.61
N GLY A 578 -7.80 -14.48 11.37
CA GLY A 578 -7.16 -15.14 10.24
C GLY A 578 -7.48 -14.51 8.89
N GLY A 579 -7.04 -15.16 7.82
CA GLY A 579 -7.19 -14.68 6.46
C GLY A 579 -6.10 -13.67 6.05
N PRO A 580 -6.18 -13.13 4.82
CA PRO A 580 -5.17 -12.19 4.30
C PRO A 580 -5.09 -10.89 5.11
N TYR A 581 -6.24 -10.38 5.55
CA TYR A 581 -6.36 -9.11 6.26
C TYR A 581 -6.68 -9.25 7.77
N CYS A 582 -6.58 -10.46 8.31
CA CYS A 582 -6.91 -10.78 9.71
C CYS A 582 -8.37 -10.46 10.10
N PHE A 583 -9.32 -10.66 9.19
CA PHE A 583 -10.76 -10.49 9.46
C PHE A 583 -11.50 -11.82 9.67
N ASP A 584 -10.94 -12.95 9.21
CA ASP A 584 -11.58 -14.25 9.40
C ASP A 584 -11.55 -14.62 10.89
N GLY A 585 -12.60 -15.26 11.40
CA GLY A 585 -12.67 -15.70 12.80
C GLY A 585 -13.12 -14.63 13.81
N CYS A 586 -13.17 -13.34 13.44
CA CYS A 586 -13.75 -12.30 14.32
C CYS A 586 -15.19 -12.61 14.77
N LEU A 587 -15.98 -13.29 13.92
CA LEU A 587 -17.37 -13.66 14.21
C LEU A 587 -17.50 -14.85 15.17
N GLU A 588 -16.60 -15.84 15.11
CA GLU A 588 -16.62 -17.00 16.03
C GLU A 588 -16.12 -16.61 17.44
N TRP A 589 -15.11 -15.74 17.51
CA TRP A 589 -14.61 -15.21 18.79
C TRP A 589 -15.64 -14.41 19.58
N CYS A 590 -16.58 -13.74 18.90
CA CYS A 590 -17.67 -13.04 19.58
C CYS A 590 -18.67 -14.01 20.22
N VAL A 591 -18.75 -15.26 19.75
CA VAL A 591 -19.75 -16.24 20.21
C VAL A 591 -19.20 -17.14 21.32
N GLU A 592 -17.96 -17.63 21.21
CA GLU A 592 -17.40 -18.56 22.22
C GLU A 592 -17.14 -17.91 23.59
N TYR A 593 -16.95 -16.57 23.64
CA TYR A 593 -16.70 -15.88 24.92
C TYR A 593 -17.93 -15.85 25.84
N GLU A 594 -19.15 -15.90 25.29
CA GLU A 594 -20.39 -15.98 26.08
C GLU A 594 -20.59 -17.36 26.70
N GLU A 595 -20.22 -18.44 26.01
CA GLU A 595 -20.33 -19.79 26.57
C GLU A 595 -19.31 -20.02 27.69
N ALA A 596 -18.09 -19.48 27.56
CA ALA A 596 -17.07 -19.59 28.60
C ALA A 596 -17.34 -18.72 29.85
N THR A 597 -18.09 -17.62 29.71
CA THR A 597 -18.41 -16.73 30.84
C THR A 597 -19.73 -17.08 31.53
N ASN A 598 -20.64 -17.80 30.86
CA ASN A 598 -21.87 -18.32 31.46
C ASN A 598 -21.75 -19.75 32.01
N ALA A 599 -20.71 -20.52 31.62
CA ALA A 599 -20.45 -21.85 32.16
C ALA A 599 -19.67 -21.80 33.50
N THR A 600 -20.32 -21.30 34.55
CA THR A 600 -19.95 -21.71 35.91
C THR A 600 -20.19 -23.22 36.04
N THR A 601 -19.11 -23.97 36.25
CA THR A 601 -19.11 -25.38 36.69
C THR A 601 -19.84 -26.38 35.80
N SER A 602 -19.17 -26.87 34.75
CA SER A 602 -19.30 -28.30 34.39
C SER A 602 -18.03 -28.81 33.73
N THR A 603 -17.30 -29.65 34.46
CA THR A 603 -16.20 -30.46 33.95
C THR A 603 -16.75 -31.61 33.10
N THR A 604 -17.05 -31.34 31.84
CA THR A 604 -17.26 -32.42 30.86
C THR A 604 -16.47 -32.11 29.61
N LYS A 605 -15.51 -33.00 29.30
CA LYS A 605 -14.76 -33.04 28.05
C LYS A 605 -15.71 -32.90 26.86
N VAL A 606 -15.63 -31.77 26.16
CA VAL A 606 -16.33 -31.57 24.90
C VAL A 606 -15.54 -32.32 23.82
N THR A 607 -16.12 -33.41 23.34
CA THR A 607 -15.66 -34.12 22.16
C THR A 607 -16.05 -33.31 20.93
N TYR A 608 -15.07 -32.79 20.20
CA TYR A 608 -15.33 -32.08 18.94
C TYR A 608 -15.91 -33.06 17.91
N ALA A 609 -17.20 -32.91 17.62
CA ALA A 609 -17.77 -33.39 16.37
C ALA A 609 -17.58 -32.28 15.32
N PRO A 610 -16.95 -32.56 14.16
CA PRO A 610 -16.83 -31.56 13.11
C PRO A 610 -18.23 -31.23 12.57
N HIS A 611 -18.68 -30.00 12.81
CA HIS A 611 -19.88 -29.50 12.17
C HIS A 611 -19.62 -29.37 10.67
N ARG A 612 -20.41 -30.10 9.87
CA ARG A 612 -20.44 -29.96 8.41
C ARG A 612 -20.78 -28.51 8.06
N GLN A 613 -19.81 -27.79 7.50
CA GLN A 613 -20.09 -26.63 6.67
C GLN A 613 -20.90 -27.12 5.47
N THR A 614 -22.18 -26.76 5.41
CA THR A 614 -22.97 -26.89 4.19
C THR A 614 -22.54 -25.78 3.24
N GLY A 615 -21.46 -26.03 2.51
CA GLY A 615 -21.20 -25.34 1.26
C GLY A 615 -22.36 -25.58 0.30
N PHE A 616 -22.65 -24.55 -0.49
CA PHE A 616 -23.62 -24.50 -1.58
C PHE A 616 -23.83 -25.85 -2.29
N ARG A 617 -25.06 -26.36 -2.29
CA ARG A 617 -25.45 -27.48 -3.15
C ARG A 617 -25.90 -26.93 -4.50
N VAL A 618 -25.23 -27.38 -5.56
CA VAL A 618 -25.51 -27.14 -6.99
C VAL A 618 -26.89 -27.68 -7.43
N GLU A 619 -27.66 -28.27 -6.51
CA GLU A 619 -28.91 -28.98 -6.80
C GLU A 619 -30.09 -28.03 -7.14
N ASN A 620 -30.00 -26.74 -6.84
CA ASN A 620 -31.08 -25.78 -7.15
C ASN A 620 -30.91 -25.04 -8.50
N PHE A 621 -29.76 -25.17 -9.17
CA PHE A 621 -29.51 -24.51 -10.47
C PHE A 621 -30.57 -24.91 -11.51
N TRP A 622 -30.90 -26.20 -11.58
CA TRP A 622 -31.94 -26.71 -12.48
C TRP A 622 -33.34 -26.21 -12.13
N PHE A 623 -33.63 -26.00 -10.85
CA PHE A 623 -34.93 -25.47 -10.42
C PHE A 623 -35.09 -24.01 -10.87
N TYR A 624 -34.09 -23.16 -10.65
CA TYR A 624 -34.14 -21.76 -11.09
C TYR A 624 -34.12 -21.62 -12.62
N PHE A 625 -33.34 -22.45 -13.31
CA PHE A 625 -33.32 -22.48 -14.77
C PHE A 625 -34.69 -22.89 -15.36
N MET A 626 -35.37 -23.86 -14.74
CA MET A 626 -36.71 -24.28 -15.16
C MET A 626 -37.78 -23.24 -14.84
N VAL A 627 -37.67 -22.53 -13.71
CA VAL A 627 -38.58 -21.42 -13.37
C VAL A 627 -38.39 -20.23 -14.32
N LEU A 628 -37.15 -19.92 -14.72
CA LEU A 628 -36.84 -18.89 -15.71
C LEU A 628 -37.41 -19.23 -17.08
N LEU A 629 -37.23 -20.48 -17.55
CA LEU A 629 -37.83 -20.96 -18.80
C LEU A 629 -39.36 -20.90 -18.75
N PHE A 630 -39.97 -21.23 -17.61
CA PHE A 630 -41.42 -21.15 -17.42
C PHE A 630 -41.91 -19.70 -17.48
N LEU A 631 -41.22 -18.77 -16.83
CA LEU A 631 -41.55 -17.34 -16.88
C LEU A 631 -41.40 -16.75 -18.29
N LEU A 632 -40.35 -17.14 -19.02
CA LEU A 632 -40.16 -16.74 -20.42
C LEU A 632 -41.27 -17.31 -21.32
N CYS A 633 -41.72 -18.54 -21.08
CA CYS A 633 -42.86 -19.12 -21.79
C CYS A 633 -44.17 -18.35 -21.50
N VAL A 634 -44.41 -17.96 -20.24
CA VAL A 634 -45.61 -17.18 -19.85
C VAL A 634 -45.59 -15.79 -20.48
N CYS A 635 -44.43 -15.11 -20.52
CA CYS A 635 -44.28 -13.83 -21.19
C CYS A 635 -44.47 -13.92 -22.71
N CYS A 636 -43.89 -14.94 -23.35
CA CYS A 636 -44.02 -15.15 -24.80
C CYS A 636 -45.45 -15.56 -25.22
N CYS A 637 -46.21 -16.22 -24.34
CA CYS A 637 -47.61 -16.56 -24.59
C CYS A 637 -48.60 -15.42 -24.28
N GLY A 638 -48.20 -14.39 -23.51
CA GLY A 638 -49.02 -13.23 -23.16
C GLY A 638 -49.10 -12.13 -24.22
N CYS A 639 -48.20 -12.11 -25.20
CA CYS A 639 -48.14 -11.06 -26.23
C CYS A 639 -48.80 -11.46 -27.56
N LYS A 640 -50.03 -12.00 -27.52
CA LYS A 640 -50.91 -12.05 -28.70
C LYS A 640 -52.22 -11.34 -28.42
N GLY A 641 -52.24 -10.06 -28.78
CA GLY A 641 -53.47 -9.35 -29.11
C GLY A 641 -53.58 -7.99 -28.47
N SER A 642 -53.17 -6.94 -29.18
CA SER A 642 -54.03 -5.77 -29.38
C SER A 642 -53.46 -4.87 -30.47
N ASP A 643 -54.37 -4.12 -31.06
CA ASP A 643 -54.44 -3.74 -32.46
C ASP A 643 -53.83 -2.37 -32.75
N LYS A 644 -53.58 -2.13 -34.04
CA LYS A 644 -53.07 -0.90 -34.64
C LYS A 644 -54.04 0.28 -34.49
N ARG A 645 -53.55 1.45 -34.06
CA ARG A 645 -53.81 2.82 -34.62
C ARG A 645 -53.61 3.90 -33.55
N GLN A 646 -52.57 4.73 -33.68
CA GLN A 646 -52.71 6.18 -33.93
C GLN A 646 -51.33 6.84 -34.00
N ASP A 647 -51.02 7.29 -35.21
CA ASP A 647 -49.91 8.17 -35.54
C ASP A 647 -50.16 9.61 -35.05
N GLN A 648 -49.02 10.29 -34.85
CA GLN A 648 -48.80 11.74 -35.02
C GLN A 648 -49.51 12.71 -34.06
N VAL A 649 -48.70 13.34 -33.20
CA VAL A 649 -48.58 14.80 -32.98
C VAL A 649 -47.72 14.97 -31.73
N LEU A 650 -46.50 15.53 -31.87
CA LEU A 650 -45.70 16.29 -30.87
C LEU A 650 -44.19 16.17 -31.14
N LEU A 651 -43.73 16.64 -32.30
CA LEU A 651 -42.30 16.94 -32.48
C LEU A 651 -42.12 18.19 -33.34
N GLN A 652 -42.64 19.33 -32.86
CA GLN A 652 -42.30 20.63 -33.45
C GLN A 652 -42.65 21.81 -32.51
N ARG A 653 -41.74 22.13 -31.59
CA ARG A 653 -41.60 23.47 -30.97
C ARG A 653 -40.34 23.48 -30.11
N TRP A 654 -39.61 24.60 -30.14
CA TRP A 654 -38.35 24.92 -29.42
C TRP A 654 -37.03 24.83 -30.22
N LYS A 655 -37.06 25.38 -31.43
CA LYS A 655 -35.97 26.26 -31.89
C LYS A 655 -36.52 27.68 -31.97
N GLU A 656 -35.66 28.67 -31.69
CA GLU A 656 -35.88 30.13 -31.68
C GLU A 656 -36.27 30.70 -30.30
N ASN A 657 -35.27 31.19 -29.56
CA ASN A 657 -35.08 32.63 -29.43
C ASN A 657 -33.82 32.98 -28.64
N GLU A 658 -32.92 33.67 -29.30
CA GLU A 658 -31.80 34.41 -28.73
C GLU A 658 -31.96 35.88 -29.15
N THR A 659 -31.86 36.82 -28.21
CA THR A 659 -31.04 38.05 -28.25
C THR A 659 -31.59 39.26 -27.49
N LEU A 660 -30.62 39.98 -26.90
CA LEU A 660 -30.53 41.43 -26.58
C LEU A 660 -31.04 41.97 -25.22
N LEU A 661 -30.09 42.34 -24.34
CA LEU A 661 -29.69 43.76 -24.17
C LEU A 661 -28.47 43.96 -23.24
N LEU A 662 -27.53 44.78 -23.75
CA LEU A 662 -26.33 45.35 -23.10
C LEU A 662 -26.66 46.50 -22.12
N LYS A 663 -25.86 46.64 -21.04
CA LYS A 663 -25.49 47.98 -20.49
C LYS A 663 -24.20 47.93 -19.64
N GLU A 664 -23.36 48.94 -19.83
CA GLU A 664 -21.97 49.10 -19.35
C GLU A 664 -21.82 49.85 -18.00
N THR A 665 -20.80 49.45 -17.21
CA THR A 665 -19.84 50.22 -16.33
C THR A 665 -20.36 51.06 -15.12
N PRO A 666 -19.53 51.48 -14.11
CA PRO A 666 -18.05 51.49 -14.01
C PRO A 666 -17.39 51.03 -12.67
N VAL A 667 -16.06 51.07 -12.72
CA VAL A 667 -14.96 50.78 -11.76
C VAL A 667 -15.04 51.47 -10.38
N PHE A 668 -14.63 50.77 -9.31
CA PHE A 668 -13.98 51.37 -8.13
C PHE A 668 -12.96 50.41 -7.46
N LYS A 669 -11.77 50.94 -7.10
CA LYS A 669 -10.64 50.27 -6.44
C LYS A 669 -10.60 50.60 -4.93
N SER A 670 -10.19 49.64 -4.08
CA SER A 670 -9.40 49.83 -2.83
C SER A 670 -9.03 48.44 -2.26
N SER A 671 -7.79 47.94 -2.34
CA SER A 671 -6.66 48.06 -1.39
C SER A 671 -6.98 47.69 0.07
N THR A 672 -6.48 46.54 0.54
CA THR A 672 -5.39 46.36 1.53
C THR A 672 -5.43 44.91 2.05
N SER A 673 -4.42 44.09 1.71
CA SER A 673 -4.17 42.78 2.33
C SER A 673 -2.92 42.86 3.22
N VAL A 674 -3.04 42.30 4.41
CA VAL A 674 -1.97 42.13 5.40
C VAL A 674 -1.40 40.72 5.21
N ASP A 675 -0.11 40.61 4.92
CA ASP A 675 0.58 39.33 4.76
C ASP A 675 0.86 38.70 6.14
N VAL A 676 0.31 37.51 6.37
CA VAL A 676 0.67 36.60 7.47
C VAL A 676 1.50 35.47 6.86
N VAL A 677 2.81 35.48 7.14
CA VAL A 677 3.75 34.43 6.76
C VAL A 677 3.47 33.18 7.59
N GLN A 678 2.94 32.13 6.96
CA GLN A 678 2.70 30.83 7.60
C GLN A 678 3.74 29.81 7.11
N THR A 679 4.68 29.47 7.98
CA THR A 679 5.72 28.46 7.75
C THR A 679 5.10 27.05 7.81
N ARG A 680 5.07 26.31 6.69
CA ARG A 680 4.71 24.88 6.68
C ARG A 680 5.84 24.07 7.31
N ARG A 681 5.63 23.57 8.53
CA ARG A 681 6.41 22.47 9.11
C ARG A 681 5.68 21.15 8.81
N SER A 682 6.36 20.22 8.15
CA SER A 682 5.99 18.81 8.11
C SER A 682 5.94 18.27 9.54
N LEU A 683 4.78 17.75 9.95
CA LEU A 683 4.55 17.20 11.28
C LEU A 683 4.91 15.72 11.29
N CYS A 684 6.12 15.39 11.75
CA CYS A 684 6.47 14.03 12.18
C CYS A 684 5.69 13.70 13.48
N SER A 685 4.54 13.06 13.34
CA SER A 685 3.84 12.42 14.46
C SER A 685 4.59 11.14 14.85
N SER A 686 5.63 11.29 15.68
CA SER A 686 6.20 10.15 16.40
C SER A 686 5.44 10.00 17.73
N SER A 687 4.88 8.80 17.94
CA SER A 687 4.27 8.38 19.20
C SER A 687 5.30 8.50 20.34
N LEU A 688 5.13 9.50 21.20
CA LEU A 688 5.93 9.72 22.40
C LEU A 688 5.65 8.62 23.43
N PHE A 689 6.52 7.62 23.50
CA PHE A 689 6.64 6.74 24.67
C PHE A 689 7.47 7.46 25.75
N MET A 690 6.80 7.99 26.78
CA MET A 690 7.49 8.40 28.02
C MET A 690 7.73 7.17 28.89
N SER A 691 9.01 6.81 29.06
CA SER A 691 9.46 5.90 30.12
C SER A 691 9.47 6.66 31.44
N SER A 692 8.56 6.31 32.35
CA SER A 692 8.61 6.72 33.75
C SER A 692 9.29 5.63 34.57
N THR A 693 10.56 5.80 34.92
CA THR A 693 11.21 5.03 35.99
C THR A 693 11.00 5.75 37.33
N PRO A 694 10.51 5.06 38.38
CA PRO A 694 10.59 5.60 39.72
C PRO A 694 12.03 5.45 40.23
N VAL A 695 12.53 6.54 40.79
CA VAL A 695 13.74 6.58 41.61
C VAL A 695 13.48 5.73 42.85
N ASP A 696 14.31 4.71 43.08
CA ASP A 696 14.51 4.19 44.43
C ASP A 696 16.00 4.00 44.70
N VAL A 697 16.42 4.55 45.83
CA VAL A 697 17.80 4.70 46.27
C VAL A 697 18.10 3.56 47.22
N SER A 698 18.99 2.64 46.84
CA SER A 698 19.71 1.83 47.82
C SER A 698 21.10 1.47 47.30
N GLU A 699 22.08 2.10 47.95
CA GLU A 699 23.50 1.77 47.98
C GLU A 699 23.77 0.26 48.12
N VAL A 700 24.53 -0.31 47.19
CA VAL A 700 25.45 -1.42 47.49
C VAL A 700 26.74 -1.21 46.69
N LYS A 701 27.82 -0.94 47.43
CA LYS A 701 29.21 -0.99 46.95
C LYS A 701 29.57 -2.45 46.70
N GLU A 702 30.15 -2.77 45.54
CA GLU A 702 31.20 -3.80 45.49
C GLU A 702 32.04 -3.71 44.20
N SER A 703 33.28 -4.19 44.37
CA SER A 703 34.50 -3.82 43.69
C SER A 703 34.74 -4.49 42.34
N ILE A 704 35.34 -3.73 41.41
CA ILE A 704 35.86 -4.18 40.12
C ILE A 704 37.17 -4.97 40.33
N SER A 705 37.20 -6.21 39.86
CA SER A 705 38.42 -7.00 39.63
C SER A 705 38.58 -7.22 38.13
N VAL A 706 39.60 -6.58 37.55
CA VAL A 706 39.99 -6.77 36.15
C VAL A 706 40.95 -7.96 36.06
N LYS A 707 40.56 -9.01 35.33
CA LYS A 707 41.50 -10.02 34.83
C LYS A 707 41.51 -9.99 33.31
N SER A 708 42.62 -9.47 32.79
CA SER A 708 43.06 -9.58 31.40
C SER A 708 43.58 -11.01 31.15
N SER A 709 43.13 -11.64 30.07
CA SER A 709 43.83 -12.77 29.46
C SER A 709 43.92 -12.59 27.95
N ARG A 710 45.10 -12.15 27.51
CA ARG A 710 45.67 -12.39 26.19
C ARG A 710 45.71 -13.91 25.93
N SER A 711 45.32 -14.33 24.73
CA SER A 711 45.85 -15.54 24.10
C SER A 711 45.99 -15.28 22.61
N THR A 712 47.23 -15.05 22.20
CA THR A 712 47.74 -15.40 20.87
C THR A 712 47.63 -16.92 20.69
N ASP A 713 47.28 -17.38 19.49
CA ASP A 713 48.14 -18.31 18.77
C ASP A 713 47.72 -18.50 17.31
N TYR A 714 48.75 -18.46 16.48
CA TYR A 714 48.81 -18.83 15.07
C TYR A 714 48.77 -20.35 14.92
N ARG A 715 47.87 -20.87 14.07
CA ARG A 715 48.25 -21.75 12.95
C ARG A 715 47.10 -21.92 11.97
#